data_AF-A0A1S3G237-F1
#
_entry.id   AF-A0A1S3G237-F1
#
_cell.length_a   1.000
_cell.length_b   1.000
_cell.length_c   1.000
_cell.angle_alpha   90.00
_cell.angle_beta   90.00
_cell.angle_gamma   90.00
#
_symmetry.space_group_name_H-M   'P 1'
#
loop_
_entity.id
_entity.type
_entity.pdbx_description
1 polymer ?
#
loop_
_entity_poly.entity_id
_entity_poly.type
_entity_poly.pdbx_seq_one_letter_code
_entity_poly.pdbx_strand_id
1 'polypeptide(L)'
;MRKVSVLAFLAWVSFLFYAGIALFTSGFLLTRLELTNQSSCHEPPGPGSLPWGSQGKPGACWMASHFSRVVLVLIDALRFDFAQPQRSHVPGKSPVSLPFLGKLGSLQKILEIQPHHARLYQSLVDPPTTTMQRLKALTTGSLPTFIDAGSNFASHAIVEDNLIKQLTSAGKRIVFMGDDTWKDLFPGAFSQAFFFSSFNVRDLHTVDNGILEHLYPTMDSGEWDVLIAHFLGVDHCGHKHGPHHPEMAKKLSQMDQVIQGLVERLENDTLLVVAGDHGMTMNGDHGGDSDLEVSAALFLYSPMALFSSTPPEEPVVIPQISLVPTLALLLGIPIPFGNIGEVMTELFSGGKDSQPYASALAQASALYLNAQQVSRFLSAYSAAAQDLQVKELNELQNLFIKASTDYNRLLQSPQGAETALQTLIAELQQFLRGARAMCIESWARFSLVRMAGGPFTVPWQAVSAWTLMATQTFYSTGHQPVFPAIQWHAAFVGFPEGHGSSTWLPALLVGANTFASHLLFAVGCPLLLLWPFLCESQGPKKRRQSPGHEVEARIRSEEEEEEPLMEMRLREAPHQFHAALLQLGLKYLFVLGIQILACALAAFILRRHLMVWKVFAPKFIFEAIGFIVSSVGLLLGIALVMRVDGAVSSWFRKLVLAQQR
;
A
#
# COMPACT_ATOMS: atom_id res chain seq x y z
N MET A 1 41.61 18.70 16.22
CA MET A 1 41.32 17.26 16.35
C MET A 1 39.92 16.96 16.94
N ARG A 2 39.53 17.49 18.11
CA ARG A 2 38.20 17.21 18.72
C ARG A 2 36.97 17.57 17.85
N LYS A 3 37.01 18.66 17.08
CA LYS A 3 35.90 19.07 16.20
C LYS A 3 35.67 18.14 15.01
N VAL A 4 36.75 17.56 14.45
CA VAL A 4 36.68 16.66 13.29
C VAL A 4 36.06 15.32 13.67
N SER A 5 36.40 14.78 14.84
CA SER A 5 35.80 13.54 15.35
C SER A 5 34.31 13.70 15.67
N VAL A 6 33.89 14.86 16.18
CA VAL A 6 32.47 15.16 16.42
C VAL A 6 31.71 15.27 15.10
N LEU A 7 32.28 15.96 14.09
CA LEU A 7 31.68 16.05 12.75
C LEU A 7 31.59 14.69 12.05
N ALA A 8 32.62 13.84 12.18
CA ALA A 8 32.60 12.49 11.61
C ALA A 8 31.55 11.59 12.30
N PHE A 9 31.40 11.70 13.61
CA PHE A 9 30.36 10.98 14.35
C PHE A 9 28.95 11.47 13.97
N LEU A 10 28.73 12.78 13.86
CA LEU A 10 27.46 13.33 13.42
C LEU A 10 27.14 12.92 11.98
N ALA A 11 28.12 12.96 11.07
CA ALA A 11 27.95 12.50 9.70
C ALA A 11 27.60 10.99 9.63
N TRP A 12 28.22 10.17 10.48
CA TRP A 12 27.92 8.74 10.59
C TRP A 12 26.50 8.49 11.15
N VAL A 13 26.11 9.19 12.20
CA VAL A 13 24.74 9.10 12.76
C VAL A 13 23.72 9.56 11.72
N SER A 14 23.95 10.68 11.04
CA SER A 14 23.10 11.15 9.95
C SER A 14 23.02 10.12 8.82
N PHE A 15 24.13 9.49 8.43
CA PHE A 15 24.12 8.41 7.43
C PHE A 15 23.27 7.23 7.87
N LEU A 16 23.37 6.78 9.12
CA LEU A 16 22.52 5.69 9.65
C LEU A 16 21.04 6.07 9.66
N PHE A 17 20.71 7.32 10.00
CA PHE A 17 19.34 7.83 9.92
C PHE A 17 18.82 7.84 8.47
N TYR A 18 19.58 8.39 7.52
CA TYR A 18 19.17 8.43 6.12
C TYR A 18 19.11 7.03 5.48
N ALA A 19 20.01 6.12 5.84
CA ALA A 19 19.98 4.73 5.39
C ALA A 19 18.77 3.98 5.98
N GLY A 20 18.46 4.22 7.25
CA GLY A 20 17.26 3.67 7.90
C GLY A 20 15.98 4.19 7.25
N ILE A 21 15.90 5.49 6.96
CA ILE A 21 14.79 6.11 6.22
C ILE A 21 14.71 5.49 4.83
N ALA A 22 15.80 5.41 4.07
CA ALA A 22 15.79 4.85 2.71
C ALA A 22 15.33 3.38 2.68
N LEU A 23 15.79 2.55 3.62
CA LEU A 23 15.35 1.17 3.75
C LEU A 23 13.86 1.09 4.10
N PHE A 24 13.40 1.88 5.07
CA PHE A 24 12.00 1.96 5.46
C PHE A 24 11.12 2.41 4.28
N THR A 25 11.45 3.53 3.63
CA THR A 25 10.67 4.06 2.50
C THR A 25 10.67 3.12 1.29
N SER A 26 11.72 2.32 1.09
CA SER A 26 11.80 1.36 -0.03
C SER A 26 10.99 0.06 0.13
N GLY A 27 10.53 -0.23 1.35
CA GLY A 27 9.84 -1.48 1.68
C GLY A 27 8.51 -1.32 2.42
N PHE A 28 8.27 -0.16 3.03
CA PHE A 28 7.08 0.14 3.82
C PHE A 28 6.07 1.01 3.08
N LEU A 29 6.53 1.95 2.24
CA LEU A 29 5.63 2.85 1.56
C LEU A 29 5.07 2.18 0.31
N LEU A 30 3.75 2.21 0.21
CA LEU A 30 3.00 1.89 -1.00
C LEU A 30 3.47 2.85 -2.08
N THR A 31 4.15 2.35 -3.11
CA THR A 31 4.60 3.15 -4.26
C THR A 31 4.08 2.52 -5.53
N ARG A 32 3.29 3.28 -6.29
CA ARG A 32 2.82 2.92 -7.63
C ARG A 32 3.38 3.91 -8.64
N LEU A 33 3.69 3.44 -9.84
CA LEU A 33 4.00 4.32 -10.96
C LEU A 33 2.70 4.93 -11.49
N GLU A 34 2.59 6.26 -11.52
CA GLU A 34 1.46 6.92 -12.17
C GLU A 34 1.68 7.03 -13.68
N LEU A 35 0.74 6.49 -14.45
CA LEU A 35 0.72 6.66 -15.89
C LEU A 35 -0.02 7.96 -16.26
N THR A 36 0.53 8.71 -17.20
CA THR A 36 -0.08 9.97 -17.68
C THR A 36 -1.04 9.77 -18.86
N ASN A 37 -1.22 8.52 -19.29
CA ASN A 37 -2.16 8.12 -20.33
C ASN A 37 -3.60 8.51 -19.96
N GLN A 38 -4.40 8.82 -20.98
CA GLN A 38 -5.79 9.26 -20.81
C GLN A 38 -6.70 8.50 -21.75
N SER A 39 -7.91 8.20 -21.29
CA SER A 39 -8.97 7.71 -22.15
C SER A 39 -9.55 8.86 -22.97
N SER A 40 -10.05 8.55 -24.17
CA SER A 40 -10.64 9.52 -25.09
C SER A 40 -11.89 8.95 -25.76
N CYS A 41 -12.85 9.81 -26.09
CA CYS A 41 -14.01 9.42 -26.89
C CYS A 41 -13.69 9.14 -28.36
N HIS A 42 -12.55 9.63 -28.84
CA HIS A 42 -12.10 9.36 -30.21
C HIS A 42 -11.41 8.00 -30.34
N GLU A 43 -10.99 7.40 -29.23
CA GLU A 43 -10.31 6.11 -29.19
C GLU A 43 -11.17 5.10 -28.43
N PRO A 44 -11.67 4.02 -29.09
CA PRO A 44 -12.37 2.97 -28.37
C PRO A 44 -11.42 2.26 -27.40
N PRO A 45 -11.91 1.70 -26.28
CA PRO A 45 -11.06 1.07 -25.27
C PRO A 45 -10.41 -0.24 -25.76
N GLY A 46 -10.90 -0.82 -26.86
CA GLY A 46 -10.34 -2.02 -27.49
C GLY A 46 -10.85 -2.23 -28.92
N PRO A 47 -10.36 -3.27 -29.61
CA PRO A 47 -10.77 -3.58 -30.98
C PRO A 47 -12.23 -4.07 -31.02
N GLY A 48 -13.00 -3.56 -31.99
CA GLY A 48 -14.40 -3.94 -32.22
C GLY A 48 -15.30 -2.74 -32.55
N SER A 49 -16.51 -3.01 -33.02
CA SER A 49 -17.55 -1.99 -33.18
C SER A 49 -18.21 -1.71 -31.84
N LEU A 50 -18.31 -0.45 -31.43
CA LEU A 50 -19.11 -0.04 -30.28
C LEU A 50 -20.61 -0.19 -30.64
N PRO A 51 -21.36 -1.16 -30.07
CA PRO A 51 -22.74 -1.39 -30.50
C PRO A 51 -23.67 -0.22 -30.14
N TRP A 52 -23.29 0.55 -29.11
CA TRP A 52 -24.08 1.64 -28.52
C TRP A 52 -23.35 2.99 -28.49
N GLY A 53 -22.08 3.02 -28.90
CA GLY A 53 -21.24 4.22 -28.90
C GLY A 53 -21.25 4.88 -30.26
N SER A 54 -21.51 6.19 -30.31
CA SER A 54 -21.55 6.93 -31.57
C SER A 54 -20.26 7.69 -31.79
N GLN A 55 -19.11 7.01 -31.92
CA GLN A 55 -17.81 7.58 -32.33
C GLN A 55 -17.60 9.09 -32.00
N GLY A 56 -17.83 9.50 -30.75
CA GLY A 56 -17.66 10.89 -30.31
C GLY A 56 -18.83 11.88 -30.48
N LYS A 57 -20.10 11.47 -30.61
CA LYS A 57 -21.23 12.42 -30.42
C LYS A 57 -21.40 12.79 -28.93
N PRO A 58 -21.86 14.02 -28.62
CA PRO A 58 -22.15 14.45 -27.25
C PRO A 58 -23.13 13.50 -26.56
N GLY A 59 -22.77 13.01 -25.37
CA GLY A 59 -23.62 12.10 -24.57
C GLY A 59 -23.59 10.63 -24.99
N ALA A 60 -22.73 10.20 -25.93
CA ALA A 60 -22.63 8.81 -26.34
C ALA A 60 -21.20 8.45 -26.80
N CYS A 61 -20.25 8.60 -25.87
CA CYS A 61 -18.82 8.33 -26.07
C CYS A 61 -18.55 6.84 -26.36
N TRP A 62 -18.47 6.00 -25.31
CA TRP A 62 -18.35 4.54 -25.44
C TRP A 62 -19.69 3.82 -25.28
N MET A 63 -20.57 4.40 -24.47
CA MET A 63 -21.95 3.96 -24.23
C MET A 63 -22.85 5.20 -24.21
N ALA A 64 -24.11 5.05 -24.60
CA ALA A 64 -25.09 6.13 -24.51
C ALA A 64 -25.31 6.52 -23.04
N SER A 65 -25.36 7.83 -22.75
CA SER A 65 -25.63 8.34 -21.42
C SER A 65 -27.04 7.96 -20.98
N HIS A 66 -27.16 7.40 -19.77
CA HIS A 66 -28.45 7.22 -19.10
C HIS A 66 -28.90 8.49 -18.39
N PHE A 67 -27.94 9.30 -17.92
CA PHE A 67 -28.18 10.54 -17.22
C PHE A 67 -27.44 11.68 -17.89
N SER A 68 -28.10 12.82 -18.03
CA SER A 68 -27.47 14.05 -18.52
C SER A 68 -26.74 14.79 -17.40
N ARG A 69 -27.25 14.63 -16.17
CA ARG A 69 -26.82 15.33 -14.96
C ARG A 69 -26.55 14.38 -13.80
N VAL A 70 -25.67 14.80 -12.88
CA VAL A 70 -25.43 14.11 -11.61
C VAL A 70 -25.27 15.09 -10.46
N VAL A 71 -25.84 14.75 -9.31
CA VAL A 71 -25.57 15.40 -8.02
C VAL A 71 -24.79 14.41 -7.16
N LEU A 72 -23.53 14.73 -6.88
CA LEU A 72 -22.66 13.97 -6.00
C LEU A 72 -22.56 14.68 -4.65
N VAL A 73 -23.20 14.11 -3.63
CA VAL A 73 -23.09 14.53 -2.24
C VAL A 73 -22.09 13.62 -1.56
N LEU A 74 -20.95 14.18 -1.18
CA LEU A 74 -19.98 13.49 -0.35
C LEU A 74 -20.15 13.96 1.09
N ILE A 75 -20.39 13.03 2.00
CA ILE A 75 -20.48 13.29 3.44
C ILE A 75 -19.27 12.62 4.08
N ASP A 76 -18.30 13.43 4.51
CA ASP A 76 -17.04 12.96 5.07
C ASP A 76 -17.31 12.07 6.30
N ALA A 77 -16.65 10.92 6.33
CA ALA A 77 -16.77 9.87 7.34
C ALA A 77 -18.20 9.30 7.54
N LEU A 78 -19.04 9.32 6.50
CA LEU A 78 -20.36 8.68 6.53
C LEU A 78 -20.24 7.15 6.52
N ARG A 79 -20.20 6.58 7.72
CA ARG A 79 -20.22 5.13 7.93
C ARG A 79 -21.50 4.49 7.41
N PHE A 80 -21.37 3.24 6.95
CA PHE A 80 -22.50 2.44 6.49
C PHE A 80 -23.61 2.30 7.56
N ASP A 81 -23.23 2.09 8.83
CA ASP A 81 -24.19 1.90 9.93
C ASP A 81 -24.91 3.19 10.36
N PHE A 82 -24.45 4.37 9.91
CA PHE A 82 -25.18 5.63 10.08
C PHE A 82 -26.36 5.73 9.08
N ALA A 83 -26.20 5.14 7.90
CA ALA A 83 -27.19 5.14 6.82
C ALA A 83 -28.10 3.90 6.83
N GLN A 84 -27.72 2.85 7.55
CA GLN A 84 -28.49 1.60 7.58
C GLN A 84 -29.87 1.81 8.22
N PRO A 85 -30.98 1.43 7.54
CA PRO A 85 -32.32 1.49 8.11
C PRO A 85 -32.45 0.64 9.37
N GLN A 86 -33.12 1.18 10.39
CA GLN A 86 -33.37 0.43 11.62
C GLN A 86 -34.55 -0.51 11.41
N ARG A 87 -34.29 -1.81 11.25
CA ARG A 87 -35.36 -2.83 11.26
C ARG A 87 -35.89 -2.99 12.68
N SER A 88 -37.19 -2.78 12.86
CA SER A 88 -37.85 -2.97 14.15
C SER A 88 -37.91 -4.45 14.55
N HIS A 89 -37.35 -4.74 15.74
CA HIS A 89 -37.58 -5.88 16.64
C HIS A 89 -36.96 -7.26 16.36
N VAL A 90 -35.98 -7.61 17.20
CA VAL A 90 -35.97 -8.92 17.87
C VAL A 90 -36.89 -8.82 19.10
N PRO A 91 -37.92 -9.67 19.25
CA PRO A 91 -38.77 -9.67 20.44
C PRO A 91 -37.92 -9.90 21.70
N GLY A 92 -38.03 -9.00 22.69
CA GLY A 92 -37.39 -9.16 24.01
C GLY A 92 -36.06 -8.44 24.24
N LYS A 93 -35.53 -7.69 23.27
CA LYS A 93 -34.37 -6.79 23.49
C LYS A 93 -34.78 -5.32 23.37
N SER A 94 -34.43 -4.50 24.36
CA SER A 94 -34.59 -3.05 24.29
C SER A 94 -33.84 -2.51 23.06
N PRO A 95 -34.43 -1.60 22.27
CA PRO A 95 -33.72 -0.99 21.14
C PRO A 95 -32.48 -0.27 21.66
N VAL A 96 -31.34 -0.61 21.08
CA VAL A 96 -30.06 0.04 21.36
C VAL A 96 -30.16 1.48 20.81
N SER A 97 -30.31 2.46 21.71
CA SER A 97 -30.48 3.87 21.37
C SER A 97 -29.12 4.56 21.27
N LEU A 98 -28.42 4.37 20.15
CA LEU A 98 -27.20 5.11 19.84
C LEU A 98 -27.54 6.42 19.13
N PRO A 99 -26.85 7.54 19.40
CA PRO A 99 -27.20 8.83 18.80
C PRO A 99 -27.17 8.87 17.27
N PHE A 100 -26.33 8.07 16.63
CA PHE A 100 -26.22 8.02 15.17
C PHE A 100 -27.27 7.14 14.48
N LEU A 101 -27.88 6.18 15.19
CA LEU A 101 -28.82 5.24 14.58
C LEU A 101 -30.16 5.90 14.25
N GLY A 102 -30.71 5.55 13.08
CA GLY A 102 -32.04 5.97 12.64
C GLY A 102 -32.18 7.48 12.38
N LYS A 103 -31.07 8.19 12.11
CA LYS A 103 -31.06 9.63 11.84
C LYS A 103 -31.21 10.00 10.37
N LEU A 104 -30.96 9.05 9.47
CA LEU A 104 -31.18 9.17 8.03
C LEU A 104 -32.51 8.50 7.62
N GLY A 105 -33.62 8.96 8.22
CA GLY A 105 -34.94 8.36 8.06
C GLY A 105 -35.53 8.51 6.65
N SER A 106 -35.12 9.55 5.92
CA SER A 106 -35.51 9.75 4.52
C SER A 106 -35.03 8.61 3.62
N LEU A 107 -33.80 8.12 3.83
CA LEU A 107 -33.24 6.99 3.08
C LEU A 107 -34.08 5.73 3.28
N GLN A 108 -34.42 5.40 4.52
CA GLN A 108 -35.29 4.27 4.83
C GLN A 108 -36.63 4.38 4.11
N LYS A 109 -37.27 5.55 4.20
CA LYS A 109 -38.56 5.79 3.57
C LYS A 109 -38.50 5.64 2.04
N ILE A 110 -37.44 6.13 1.40
CA ILE A 110 -37.27 6.01 -0.05
C ILE A 110 -37.04 4.55 -0.45
N LEU A 111 -36.19 3.83 0.29
CA LEU A 111 -35.91 2.40 0.03
C LEU A 111 -37.17 1.53 0.17
N GLU A 112 -38.08 1.88 1.09
CA GLU A 112 -39.34 1.15 1.31
C GLU A 112 -40.43 1.52 0.30
N ILE A 113 -40.60 2.81 -0.02
CA ILE A 113 -41.69 3.29 -0.89
C ILE A 113 -41.33 3.18 -2.37
N GLN A 114 -40.06 3.40 -2.73
CA GLN A 114 -39.56 3.42 -4.10
C GLN A 114 -38.37 2.46 -4.29
N PRO A 115 -38.55 1.14 -4.04
CA PRO A 115 -37.45 0.16 -4.03
C PRO A 115 -36.74 -0.03 -5.38
N HIS A 116 -37.37 0.39 -6.48
CA HIS A 116 -36.78 0.36 -7.83
C HIS A 116 -36.03 1.64 -8.22
N HIS A 117 -36.15 2.70 -7.41
CA HIS A 117 -35.54 4.01 -7.67
C HIS A 117 -34.28 4.23 -6.85
N ALA A 118 -34.12 3.48 -5.76
CA ALA A 118 -33.02 3.66 -4.82
C ALA A 118 -32.35 2.35 -4.42
N ARG A 119 -31.07 2.46 -4.06
CA ARG A 119 -30.33 1.38 -3.42
C ARG A 119 -29.30 1.94 -2.45
N LEU A 120 -29.13 1.25 -1.33
CA LEU A 120 -28.07 1.50 -0.36
C LEU A 120 -27.07 0.34 -0.43
N TYR A 121 -25.82 0.68 -0.66
CA TYR A 121 -24.68 -0.23 -0.72
C TYR A 121 -23.76 0.01 0.47
N GLN A 122 -23.13 -1.06 0.93
CA GLN A 122 -21.95 -0.96 1.78
C GLN A 122 -20.73 -0.78 0.88
N SER A 123 -20.18 0.44 0.86
CA SER A 123 -19.01 0.80 0.06
C SER A 123 -17.75 0.52 0.86
N LEU A 124 -17.03 -0.54 0.50
CA LEU A 124 -15.73 -0.88 1.07
C LEU A 124 -14.63 -0.01 0.47
N VAL A 125 -13.92 0.70 1.33
CA VAL A 125 -12.85 1.61 0.96
C VAL A 125 -11.50 0.98 1.29
N ASP A 126 -10.54 1.05 0.36
CA ASP A 126 -9.19 0.55 0.63
C ASP A 126 -8.43 1.50 1.57
N PRO A 127 -7.60 1.00 2.50
CA PRO A 127 -6.70 1.85 3.29
C PRO A 127 -5.63 2.55 2.42
N PRO A 128 -5.12 3.71 2.84
CA PRO A 128 -5.47 4.45 4.06
C PRO A 128 -6.80 5.21 3.95
N THR A 129 -7.59 5.14 5.02
CA THR A 129 -8.92 5.76 5.13
C THR A 129 -8.85 7.24 5.50
N THR A 130 -8.07 8.01 4.75
CA THR A 130 -7.95 9.47 4.91
C THR A 130 -8.63 10.20 3.76
N THR A 131 -9.31 11.33 4.04
CA THR A 131 -10.11 12.11 3.09
C THR A 131 -9.41 12.29 1.74
N MET A 132 -8.22 12.91 1.72
CA MET A 132 -7.49 13.18 0.46
C MET A 132 -7.24 11.91 -0.37
N GLN A 133 -6.87 10.80 0.28
CA GLN A 133 -6.61 9.54 -0.40
C GLN A 133 -7.89 8.91 -0.93
N ARG A 134 -9.01 9.07 -0.23
CA ARG A 134 -10.32 8.58 -0.66
C ARG A 134 -10.91 9.42 -1.79
N LEU A 135 -10.75 10.74 -1.75
CA LEU A 135 -11.09 11.64 -2.87
C LEU A 135 -10.35 11.23 -4.15
N LYS A 136 -9.06 10.89 -4.04
CA LYS A 136 -8.27 10.40 -5.18
C LYS A 136 -8.84 9.10 -5.75
N ALA A 137 -9.19 8.12 -4.91
CA ALA A 137 -9.77 6.86 -5.40
C ALA A 137 -11.19 7.02 -5.96
N LEU A 138 -12.02 7.86 -5.33
CA LEU A 138 -13.39 8.18 -5.76
C LEU A 138 -13.45 8.91 -7.10
N THR A 139 -12.32 9.44 -7.58
CA THR A 139 -12.24 10.16 -8.85
C THR A 139 -11.43 9.42 -9.90
N THR A 140 -10.45 8.60 -9.52
CA THR A 140 -9.60 7.86 -10.46
C THR A 140 -10.07 6.42 -10.70
N GLY A 141 -10.78 5.83 -9.73
CA GLY A 141 -11.15 4.42 -9.77
C GLY A 141 -9.96 3.49 -9.53
N SER A 142 -8.90 4.00 -8.92
CA SER A 142 -7.65 3.30 -8.66
C SER A 142 -7.33 3.29 -7.16
N LEU A 143 -6.37 2.45 -6.75
CA LEU A 143 -5.95 2.41 -5.35
C LEU A 143 -5.15 3.68 -4.99
N PRO A 144 -5.36 4.24 -3.79
CA PRO A 144 -4.52 5.31 -3.28
C PRO A 144 -3.12 4.77 -2.98
N THR A 145 -2.08 5.59 -3.07
CA THR A 145 -0.78 5.28 -2.48
C THR A 145 -0.27 6.46 -1.65
N PHE A 146 0.53 6.17 -0.63
CA PHE A 146 1.09 7.22 0.25
C PHE A 146 2.11 8.10 -0.47
N ILE A 147 2.84 7.53 -1.42
CA ILE A 147 3.79 8.24 -2.27
C ILE A 147 3.60 7.75 -3.69
N ASP A 148 3.06 8.63 -4.53
CA ASP A 148 3.01 8.41 -5.96
C ASP A 148 4.37 8.83 -6.59
N ALA A 149 5.00 7.90 -7.32
CA ALA A 149 6.26 8.20 -7.99
C ALA A 149 5.99 8.86 -9.35
N GLY A 150 6.20 10.17 -9.44
CA GLY A 150 5.97 10.96 -10.66
C GLY A 150 6.88 12.19 -10.78
N SER A 151 6.81 12.89 -11.92
CA SER A 151 7.64 14.06 -12.22
C SER A 151 7.32 15.33 -11.40
N ASN A 152 6.32 15.28 -10.53
CA ASN A 152 5.79 16.42 -9.78
C ASN A 152 5.70 16.17 -8.26
N PHE A 153 6.82 15.77 -7.63
CA PHE A 153 6.95 15.57 -6.17
C PHE A 153 6.56 16.79 -5.29
N ALA A 154 6.20 17.93 -5.88
CA ALA A 154 5.91 19.20 -5.22
C ALA A 154 4.45 19.68 -5.38
N SER A 155 3.58 18.98 -6.11
CA SER A 155 2.18 19.39 -6.28
C SER A 155 1.20 18.31 -5.80
N HIS A 156 0.19 18.71 -5.03
CA HIS A 156 -0.93 17.85 -4.62
C HIS A 156 -1.89 17.49 -5.77
N ALA A 157 -1.76 18.12 -6.93
CA ALA A 157 -2.66 17.94 -8.06
C ALA A 157 -2.61 16.51 -8.64
N ILE A 158 -3.78 15.95 -8.95
CA ILE A 158 -3.90 14.63 -9.57
C ILE A 158 -3.55 14.75 -11.06
N VAL A 159 -2.41 14.17 -11.45
CA VAL A 159 -1.91 14.20 -12.83
C VAL A 159 -2.55 13.10 -13.69
N GLU A 160 -2.80 11.94 -13.08
CA GLU A 160 -3.42 10.79 -13.75
C GLU A 160 -4.83 11.10 -14.25
N ASP A 161 -5.27 10.29 -15.21
CA ASP A 161 -6.61 10.40 -15.74
C ASP A 161 -7.68 10.11 -14.67
N ASN A 162 -8.73 10.91 -14.63
CA ASN A 162 -9.74 10.88 -13.59
C ASN A 162 -11.10 11.39 -14.10
N LEU A 163 -12.15 11.07 -13.36
CA LEU A 163 -13.54 11.38 -13.70
C LEU A 163 -13.77 12.88 -13.90
N ILE A 164 -13.21 13.73 -13.05
CA ILE A 164 -13.36 15.19 -13.12
C ILE A 164 -12.76 15.73 -14.42
N LYS A 165 -11.57 15.24 -14.78
CA LYS A 165 -10.91 15.59 -16.04
C LYS A 165 -11.71 15.10 -17.25
N GLN A 166 -12.28 13.90 -17.20
CA GLN A 166 -13.12 13.37 -18.27
C GLN A 166 -14.42 14.17 -18.45
N LEU A 167 -15.06 14.58 -17.35
CA LEU A 167 -16.23 15.47 -17.38
C LEU A 167 -15.90 16.83 -17.99
N THR A 168 -14.79 17.43 -17.58
CA THR A 168 -14.32 18.72 -18.11
C THR A 168 -14.01 18.61 -19.61
N SER A 169 -13.34 17.52 -20.02
CA SER A 169 -12.99 17.26 -21.42
C SER A 169 -14.22 17.00 -22.30
N ALA A 170 -15.30 16.48 -21.71
CA ALA A 170 -16.60 16.32 -22.34
C ALA A 170 -17.43 17.62 -22.38
N GLY A 171 -16.88 18.74 -21.90
CA GLY A 171 -17.54 20.05 -21.90
C GLY A 171 -18.66 20.20 -20.86
N LYS A 172 -18.68 19.34 -19.82
CA LYS A 172 -19.68 19.41 -18.75
C LYS A 172 -19.38 20.57 -17.80
N ARG A 173 -20.42 21.28 -17.37
CA ARG A 173 -20.35 22.34 -16.36
C ARG A 173 -20.35 21.72 -14.96
N ILE A 174 -19.20 21.76 -14.30
CA ILE A 174 -19.00 21.20 -12.96
C ILE A 174 -19.06 22.34 -11.94
N VAL A 175 -20.08 22.32 -11.08
CA VAL A 175 -20.20 23.23 -9.94
C VAL A 175 -19.79 22.49 -8.67
N PHE A 176 -18.80 23.04 -7.97
CA PHE A 176 -18.29 22.48 -6.72
C PHE A 176 -18.62 23.36 -5.52
N MET A 177 -18.94 22.75 -4.39
CA MET A 177 -19.09 23.43 -3.11
C MET A 177 -18.60 22.51 -1.98
N GLY A 178 -17.69 23.01 -1.15
CA GLY A 178 -17.13 22.23 -0.07
C GLY A 178 -15.69 22.61 0.24
N ASP A 179 -14.91 21.63 0.66
CA ASP A 179 -13.59 21.85 1.22
C ASP A 179 -12.52 22.28 0.19
N ASP A 180 -11.51 23.03 0.66
CA ASP A 180 -10.45 23.61 -0.16
C ASP A 180 -9.42 22.60 -0.70
N THR A 181 -9.38 21.35 -0.22
CA THR A 181 -8.54 20.26 -0.76
C THR A 181 -8.85 20.00 -2.24
N TRP A 182 -10.11 20.12 -2.66
CA TRP A 182 -10.50 19.92 -4.07
C TRP A 182 -9.86 20.94 -5.01
N LYS A 183 -9.57 22.15 -4.52
CA LYS A 183 -8.89 23.19 -5.30
C LYS A 183 -7.47 22.74 -5.69
N ASP A 184 -6.78 22.12 -4.74
CA ASP A 184 -5.40 21.68 -4.91
C ASP A 184 -5.31 20.37 -5.70
N LEU A 185 -6.29 19.47 -5.54
CA LEU A 185 -6.39 18.21 -6.29
C LEU A 185 -6.76 18.44 -7.76
N PHE A 186 -7.68 19.38 -8.05
CA PHE A 186 -8.27 19.60 -9.39
C PHE A 186 -8.18 21.07 -9.83
N PRO A 187 -6.96 21.63 -9.99
CA PRO A 187 -6.79 23.02 -10.34
C PRO A 187 -7.42 23.34 -11.72
N GLY A 188 -8.35 24.30 -11.74
CA GLY A 188 -9.00 24.79 -12.96
C GLY A 188 -10.09 23.88 -13.55
N ALA A 189 -10.56 22.86 -12.81
CA ALA A 189 -11.56 21.92 -13.33
C ALA A 189 -13.02 22.40 -13.21
N PHE A 190 -13.31 23.29 -12.26
CA PHE A 190 -14.69 23.70 -11.95
C PHE A 190 -15.10 24.94 -12.72
N SER A 191 -16.29 24.92 -13.34
CA SER A 191 -16.88 26.12 -13.96
C SER A 191 -17.28 27.15 -12.91
N GLN A 192 -17.66 26.69 -11.72
CA GLN A 192 -17.92 27.50 -10.55
C GLN A 192 -17.56 26.70 -9.30
N ALA A 193 -16.90 27.32 -8.32
CA ALA A 193 -16.51 26.65 -7.09
C ALA A 193 -16.67 27.55 -5.87
N PHE A 194 -17.17 26.97 -4.78
CA PHE A 194 -17.30 27.59 -3.47
C PHE A 194 -16.46 26.82 -2.46
N PHE A 195 -15.26 27.32 -2.17
CA PHE A 195 -14.29 26.66 -1.29
C PHE A 195 -14.39 27.21 0.13
N PHE A 196 -14.38 26.30 1.10
CA PHE A 196 -14.37 26.60 2.53
C PHE A 196 -13.16 25.94 3.19
N SER A 197 -12.59 26.59 4.20
CA SER A 197 -11.39 26.07 4.87
C SER A 197 -11.71 24.84 5.72
N SER A 198 -10.97 23.75 5.46
CA SER A 198 -11.13 22.44 6.10
C SER A 198 -10.31 22.25 7.38
N PHE A 199 -9.28 23.06 7.62
CA PHE A 199 -8.23 22.76 8.61
C PHE A 199 -8.72 22.72 10.08
N ASN A 200 -9.85 23.37 10.39
CA ASN A 200 -10.36 23.44 11.76
C ASN A 200 -11.39 22.34 12.04
N VAL A 201 -10.92 21.15 12.42
CA VAL A 201 -11.76 19.99 12.80
C VAL A 201 -12.71 20.25 13.99
N ARG A 202 -12.55 21.38 14.71
CA ARG A 202 -13.48 21.75 15.79
C ARG A 202 -14.72 22.50 15.29
N ASP A 203 -14.69 22.99 14.06
CA ASP A 203 -15.79 23.67 13.41
C ASP A 203 -16.72 22.64 12.78
N LEU A 204 -17.94 22.53 13.29
CA LEU A 204 -18.89 21.57 12.77
C LEU A 204 -19.78 22.17 11.68
N HIS A 205 -19.84 23.50 11.51
CA HIS A 205 -20.97 24.15 10.83
C HIS A 205 -20.60 25.05 9.66
N THR A 206 -19.44 25.70 9.66
CA THR A 206 -19.15 26.73 8.64
C THR A 206 -19.15 26.15 7.24
N VAL A 207 -18.51 25.00 7.03
CA VAL A 207 -18.45 24.35 5.71
C VAL A 207 -19.85 23.89 5.29
N ASP A 208 -20.54 23.14 6.15
CA ASP A 208 -21.90 22.63 5.85
C ASP A 208 -22.89 23.77 5.55
N ASN A 209 -22.89 24.83 6.36
CA ASN A 209 -23.79 25.97 6.16
C ASN A 209 -23.45 26.75 4.89
N GLY A 210 -22.15 26.94 4.61
CA GLY A 210 -21.70 27.58 3.39
C GLY A 210 -22.11 26.81 2.13
N ILE A 211 -22.10 25.47 2.19
CA ILE A 211 -22.65 24.62 1.12
C ILE A 211 -24.16 24.88 0.97
N LEU A 212 -24.92 24.90 2.07
CA LEU A 212 -26.38 25.09 2.04
C LEU A 212 -26.81 26.46 1.49
N GLU A 213 -26.01 27.51 1.70
CA GLU A 213 -26.24 28.83 1.13
C GLU A 213 -26.23 28.83 -0.41
N HIS A 214 -25.52 27.87 -1.03
CA HIS A 214 -25.34 27.80 -2.48
C HIS A 214 -26.02 26.60 -3.14
N LEU A 215 -26.27 25.51 -2.41
CA LEU A 215 -26.76 24.25 -2.95
C LEU A 215 -28.10 24.40 -3.67
N TYR A 216 -29.15 24.83 -2.96
CA TYR A 216 -30.49 24.95 -3.53
C TYR A 216 -30.60 26.04 -4.61
N PRO A 217 -30.02 27.25 -4.43
CA PRO A 217 -30.00 28.25 -5.50
C PRO A 217 -29.32 27.75 -6.79
N THR A 218 -28.24 26.96 -6.66
CA THR A 218 -27.57 26.36 -7.82
C THR A 218 -28.46 25.33 -8.50
N MET A 219 -29.13 24.46 -7.73
CA MET A 219 -30.09 23.49 -8.28
C MET A 219 -31.19 24.18 -9.06
N ASP A 220 -31.82 25.20 -8.46
CA ASP A 220 -32.95 25.94 -9.03
C ASP A 220 -32.55 26.74 -10.29
N SER A 221 -31.25 27.09 -10.45
CA SER A 221 -30.75 27.79 -11.64
C SER A 221 -30.71 26.92 -12.90
N GLY A 222 -30.54 25.60 -12.75
CA GLY A 222 -30.34 24.66 -13.88
C GLY A 222 -29.02 24.81 -14.65
N GLU A 223 -28.15 25.74 -14.26
CA GLU A 223 -26.88 26.08 -14.93
C GLU A 223 -25.71 25.18 -14.52
N TRP A 224 -25.96 23.87 -14.45
CA TRP A 224 -24.97 22.86 -14.07
C TRP A 224 -25.29 21.53 -14.78
N ASP A 225 -24.24 20.73 -14.99
CA ASP A 225 -24.38 19.34 -15.46
C ASP A 225 -23.88 18.36 -14.38
N VAL A 226 -22.91 18.79 -13.57
CA VAL A 226 -22.39 18.03 -12.43
C VAL A 226 -22.36 18.96 -11.23
N LEU A 227 -23.03 18.58 -10.15
CA LEU A 227 -22.98 19.31 -8.89
C LEU A 227 -22.31 18.42 -7.84
N ILE A 228 -21.23 18.92 -7.23
CA ILE A 228 -20.47 18.20 -6.21
C ILE A 228 -20.55 19.01 -4.92
N ALA A 229 -21.11 18.41 -3.87
CA ALA A 229 -21.22 19.00 -2.54
C ALA A 229 -20.49 18.14 -1.50
N HIS A 230 -19.41 18.65 -0.89
CA HIS A 230 -18.60 17.91 0.07
C HIS A 230 -18.76 18.45 1.50
N PHE A 231 -19.56 17.76 2.31
CA PHE A 231 -19.86 18.11 3.71
C PHE A 231 -18.87 17.48 4.67
N LEU A 232 -18.37 18.25 5.65
CA LEU A 232 -17.36 17.80 6.62
C LEU A 232 -17.90 17.65 8.05
N GLY A 233 -19.10 18.16 8.34
CA GLY A 233 -19.56 18.28 9.71
C GLY A 233 -19.76 16.94 10.44
N VAL A 234 -19.98 15.83 9.71
CA VAL A 234 -20.06 14.48 10.29
C VAL A 234 -18.68 14.01 10.76
N ASP A 235 -17.66 14.06 9.91
CA ASP A 235 -16.28 13.74 10.27
C ASP A 235 -15.75 14.62 11.42
N HIS A 236 -15.91 15.93 11.30
CA HIS A 236 -15.50 16.87 12.34
C HIS A 236 -16.21 16.60 13.69
N CYS A 237 -17.47 16.16 13.65
CA CYS A 237 -18.18 15.72 14.86
C CYS A 237 -17.58 14.43 15.43
N GLY A 238 -17.18 13.50 14.56
CA GLY A 238 -16.40 12.31 14.91
C GLY A 238 -15.16 12.70 15.71
N HIS A 239 -14.23 13.46 15.13
CA HIS A 239 -12.98 13.87 15.80
C HIS A 239 -13.20 14.64 17.11
N LYS A 240 -14.18 15.55 17.12
CA LYS A 240 -14.38 16.44 18.27
C LYS A 240 -15.10 15.78 19.44
N HIS A 241 -16.07 14.92 19.15
CA HIS A 241 -17.01 14.41 20.14
C HIS A 241 -17.19 12.89 20.15
N GLY A 242 -16.81 12.22 19.08
CA GLY A 242 -17.10 10.82 18.82
C GLY A 242 -18.53 10.58 18.32
N PRO A 243 -18.79 9.44 17.65
CA PRO A 243 -20.08 9.12 17.06
C PRO A 243 -21.21 8.92 18.10
N HIS A 244 -20.85 8.62 19.35
CA HIS A 244 -21.79 8.42 20.45
C HIS A 244 -22.30 9.73 21.08
N HIS A 245 -21.92 10.89 20.54
CA HIS A 245 -22.35 12.16 21.10
C HIS A 245 -23.67 12.66 20.46
N PRO A 246 -24.56 13.34 21.19
CA PRO A 246 -25.80 13.90 20.62
C PRO A 246 -25.61 14.88 19.46
N GLU A 247 -24.45 15.53 19.35
CA GLU A 247 -24.12 16.38 18.19
C GLU A 247 -24.04 15.58 16.89
N MET A 248 -23.60 14.30 16.94
CA MET A 248 -23.60 13.43 15.78
C MET A 248 -25.03 13.21 15.27
N ALA A 249 -25.99 13.05 16.18
CA ALA A 249 -27.40 12.93 15.83
C ALA A 249 -27.91 14.17 15.07
N LYS A 250 -27.54 15.37 15.54
CA LYS A 250 -27.93 16.63 14.89
C LYS A 250 -27.32 16.75 13.50
N LYS A 251 -26.06 16.34 13.35
CA LYS A 251 -25.35 16.39 12.07
C LYS A 251 -25.93 15.43 11.05
N LEU A 252 -26.20 14.18 11.45
CA LEU A 252 -26.87 13.22 10.59
C LEU A 252 -28.30 13.66 10.23
N SER A 253 -29.05 14.24 11.17
CA SER A 253 -30.37 14.82 10.85
C SER A 253 -30.29 16.03 9.92
N GLN A 254 -29.23 16.84 9.96
CA GLN A 254 -28.98 17.88 8.96
C GLN A 254 -28.77 17.25 7.58
N MET A 255 -27.95 16.19 7.49
CA MET A 255 -27.72 15.47 6.22
C MET A 255 -29.00 14.82 5.69
N ASP A 256 -29.86 14.27 6.56
CA ASP A 256 -31.17 13.73 6.18
C ASP A 256 -32.05 14.79 5.50
N GLN A 257 -32.09 16.00 6.05
CA GLN A 257 -32.83 17.13 5.47
C GLN A 257 -32.26 17.56 4.13
N VAL A 258 -30.93 17.54 3.99
CA VAL A 258 -30.26 17.82 2.71
C VAL A 258 -30.70 16.80 1.67
N ILE A 259 -30.57 15.51 1.96
CA ILE A 259 -30.93 14.41 1.05
C ILE A 259 -32.41 14.53 0.65
N GLN A 260 -33.31 14.76 1.60
CA GLN A 260 -34.73 14.97 1.31
C GLN A 260 -34.95 16.16 0.37
N GLY A 261 -34.34 17.31 0.68
CA GLY A 261 -34.49 18.52 -0.13
C GLY A 261 -33.91 18.38 -1.54
N LEU A 262 -32.88 17.56 -1.72
CA LEU A 262 -32.33 17.20 -3.03
C LEU A 262 -33.32 16.32 -3.79
N VAL A 263 -33.78 15.22 -3.20
CA VAL A 263 -34.73 14.27 -3.82
C VAL A 263 -35.99 14.96 -4.34
N GLU A 264 -36.51 15.95 -3.61
CA GLU A 264 -37.69 16.73 -3.99
C GLU A 264 -37.47 17.64 -5.22
N ARG A 265 -36.22 17.92 -5.59
CA ARG A 265 -35.82 18.83 -6.69
C ARG A 265 -35.23 18.12 -7.91
N LEU A 266 -35.02 16.81 -7.85
CA LEU A 266 -34.39 16.08 -8.96
C LEU A 266 -35.36 15.90 -10.14
N GLU A 267 -34.81 16.04 -11.33
CA GLU A 267 -35.49 15.73 -12.59
C GLU A 267 -35.15 14.29 -13.05
N ASN A 268 -35.95 13.75 -13.96
CA ASN A 268 -35.81 12.38 -14.47
C ASN A 268 -34.45 12.10 -15.17
N ASP A 269 -33.75 13.13 -15.62
CA ASP A 269 -32.46 13.04 -16.31
C ASP A 269 -31.25 13.08 -15.35
N THR A 270 -31.51 13.11 -14.03
CA THR A 270 -30.50 13.34 -13.00
C THR A 270 -30.35 12.12 -12.08
N LEU A 271 -29.09 11.75 -11.82
CA LEU A 271 -28.72 10.76 -10.79
C LEU A 271 -28.26 11.47 -9.52
N LEU A 272 -28.78 11.06 -8.36
CA LEU A 272 -28.26 11.43 -7.06
C LEU A 272 -27.35 10.33 -6.52
N VAL A 273 -26.15 10.73 -6.14
CA VAL A 273 -25.15 9.88 -5.50
C VAL A 273 -24.83 10.49 -4.14
N VAL A 274 -25.14 9.78 -3.06
CA VAL A 274 -24.75 10.17 -1.70
C VAL A 274 -23.73 9.15 -1.21
N ALA A 275 -22.50 9.58 -0.96
CA ALA A 275 -21.40 8.68 -0.60
C ALA A 275 -20.69 9.17 0.67
N GLY A 276 -20.18 8.21 1.45
CA GLY A 276 -19.07 8.43 2.37
C GLY A 276 -17.74 8.17 1.67
N ASP A 277 -16.73 8.97 1.97
CA ASP A 277 -15.36 8.76 1.49
C ASP A 277 -14.62 7.71 2.34
N HIS A 278 -14.87 7.67 3.64
CA HIS A 278 -14.48 6.61 4.57
C HIS A 278 -15.51 6.46 5.70
N GLY A 279 -15.23 5.55 6.63
CA GLY A 279 -15.89 5.49 7.93
C GLY A 279 -15.04 6.10 9.05
N MET A 280 -15.29 5.71 10.30
CA MET A 280 -14.53 6.17 11.47
C MET A 280 -14.59 5.13 12.60
N THR A 281 -13.56 5.10 13.44
CA THR A 281 -13.54 4.31 14.67
C THR A 281 -14.61 4.79 15.66
N MET A 282 -14.82 4.03 16.74
CA MET A 282 -15.76 4.44 17.81
C MET A 282 -15.31 5.67 18.60
N ASN A 283 -14.04 6.08 18.47
CA ASN A 283 -13.50 7.31 19.06
C ASN A 283 -13.58 8.50 18.10
N GLY A 284 -13.96 8.27 16.84
CA GLY A 284 -14.01 9.31 15.81
C GLY A 284 -12.73 9.49 15.00
N ASP A 285 -11.68 8.68 15.26
CA ASP A 285 -10.45 8.67 14.44
C ASP A 285 -10.65 7.83 13.15
N HIS A 286 -9.81 8.07 12.14
CA HIS A 286 -9.74 7.30 10.90
C HIS A 286 -8.30 7.31 10.31
N GLY A 287 -8.07 6.60 9.21
CA GLY A 287 -6.78 6.49 8.52
C GLY A 287 -6.20 5.06 8.50
N GLY A 288 -6.76 4.16 9.30
CA GLY A 288 -6.41 2.74 9.38
C GLY A 288 -7.25 1.84 8.48
N ASP A 289 -7.33 0.56 8.85
CA ASP A 289 -7.95 -0.54 8.11
C ASP A 289 -9.04 -1.29 8.91
N SER A 290 -9.52 -0.72 10.03
CA SER A 290 -10.56 -1.38 10.82
C SER A 290 -11.88 -1.45 10.06
N ASP A 291 -12.71 -2.45 10.37
CA ASP A 291 -14.01 -2.69 9.73
C ASP A 291 -14.91 -1.44 9.70
N LEU A 292 -14.86 -0.61 10.74
CA LEU A 292 -15.65 0.62 10.84
C LEU A 292 -15.08 1.77 10.02
N GLU A 293 -13.76 1.80 9.79
CA GLU A 293 -13.09 2.80 8.96
C GLU A 293 -13.25 2.48 7.48
N VAL A 294 -13.23 1.20 7.10
CA VAL A 294 -13.33 0.78 5.70
C VAL A 294 -14.78 0.71 5.20
N SER A 295 -15.77 0.79 6.08
CA SER A 295 -17.18 0.61 5.75
C SER A 295 -17.93 1.94 5.64
N ALA A 296 -17.98 2.50 4.44
CA ALA A 296 -18.70 3.72 4.11
C ALA A 296 -20.09 3.45 3.50
N ALA A 297 -20.99 4.41 3.57
CA ALA A 297 -22.30 4.34 2.90
C ALA A 297 -22.20 4.78 1.43
N LEU A 298 -22.94 4.10 0.55
CA LEU A 298 -23.22 4.61 -0.80
C LEU A 298 -24.71 4.45 -1.10
N PHE A 299 -25.41 5.56 -1.25
CA PHE A 299 -26.82 5.61 -1.62
C PHE A 299 -26.99 6.21 -3.01
N LEU A 300 -27.70 5.49 -3.88
CA LEU A 300 -28.03 5.93 -5.23
C LEU A 300 -29.52 6.13 -5.37
N TYR A 301 -29.94 7.21 -6.04
CA TYR A 301 -31.34 7.52 -6.30
C TYR A 301 -31.53 8.19 -7.66
N SER A 302 -32.64 7.86 -8.33
CA SER A 302 -33.17 8.66 -9.44
C SER A 302 -34.70 8.73 -9.40
N PRO A 303 -35.31 9.83 -9.86
CA PRO A 303 -36.75 9.87 -10.10
C PRO A 303 -37.22 8.80 -11.10
N MET A 304 -36.35 8.32 -11.99
CA MET A 304 -36.62 7.16 -12.85
C MET A 304 -36.22 5.85 -12.18
N ALA A 305 -36.93 4.76 -12.51
CA ALA A 305 -36.60 3.44 -11.99
C ALA A 305 -35.23 2.98 -12.53
N LEU A 306 -34.29 2.77 -11.60
CA LEU A 306 -32.91 2.36 -11.83
C LEU A 306 -32.70 0.85 -11.75
N PHE A 307 -33.48 0.18 -10.90
CA PHE A 307 -33.26 -1.21 -10.51
C PHE A 307 -34.42 -2.10 -10.96
N SER A 308 -34.11 -3.21 -11.61
CA SER A 308 -35.10 -4.21 -12.03
C SER A 308 -35.62 -5.06 -10.88
N SER A 309 -34.81 -5.27 -9.84
CA SER A 309 -35.13 -6.09 -8.66
C SER A 309 -35.29 -5.26 -7.38
N THR A 310 -36.06 -5.76 -6.42
CA THR A 310 -36.14 -5.18 -5.08
C THR A 310 -34.82 -5.35 -4.32
N PRO A 311 -34.55 -4.51 -3.31
CA PRO A 311 -33.38 -4.64 -2.43
C PRO A 311 -33.24 -6.06 -1.86
N PRO A 312 -32.02 -6.62 -1.78
CA PRO A 312 -31.83 -7.89 -1.09
C PRO A 312 -32.00 -7.67 0.42
N GLU A 313 -32.24 -8.76 1.16
CA GLU A 313 -32.38 -8.67 2.63
C GLU A 313 -31.08 -8.22 3.31
N GLU A 314 -29.94 -8.63 2.77
CA GLU A 314 -28.62 -8.19 3.23
C GLU A 314 -28.09 -7.05 2.33
N PRO A 315 -27.39 -6.07 2.89
CA PRO A 315 -26.75 -5.02 2.11
C PRO A 315 -25.77 -5.57 1.08
N VAL A 316 -25.85 -5.08 -0.15
CA VAL A 316 -24.86 -5.41 -1.18
C VAL A 316 -23.56 -4.68 -0.88
N VAL A 317 -22.47 -5.43 -0.78
CA VAL A 317 -21.13 -4.90 -0.54
C VAL A 317 -20.44 -4.66 -1.87
N ILE A 318 -19.93 -3.45 -2.08
CA ILE A 318 -19.17 -3.10 -3.28
C ILE A 318 -17.86 -2.39 -2.90
N PRO A 319 -16.80 -2.52 -3.72
CA PRO A 319 -15.62 -1.65 -3.61
C PRO A 319 -15.98 -0.20 -3.98
N GLN A 320 -15.45 0.78 -3.25
CA GLN A 320 -15.71 2.21 -3.51
C GLN A 320 -15.30 2.63 -4.92
N ILE A 321 -14.17 2.11 -5.41
CA ILE A 321 -13.65 2.42 -6.75
C ILE A 321 -14.58 1.95 -7.88
N SER A 322 -15.56 1.07 -7.62
CA SER A 322 -16.58 0.68 -8.58
C SER A 322 -17.52 1.82 -8.98
N LEU A 323 -17.59 2.90 -8.20
CA LEU A 323 -18.40 4.07 -8.52
C LEU A 323 -17.90 4.80 -9.77
N VAL A 324 -16.58 4.91 -9.95
CA VAL A 324 -15.96 5.66 -11.05
C VAL A 324 -16.30 5.15 -12.44
N PRO A 325 -16.07 3.86 -12.78
CA PRO A 325 -16.38 3.35 -14.11
C PRO A 325 -17.89 3.32 -14.35
N THR A 326 -18.67 3.15 -13.29
CA THR A 326 -20.13 3.18 -13.33
C THR A 326 -20.64 4.57 -13.71
N LEU A 327 -20.22 5.61 -13.00
CA LEU A 327 -20.61 7.00 -13.31
C LEU A 327 -20.12 7.44 -14.69
N ALA A 328 -18.91 7.05 -15.08
CA ALA A 328 -18.38 7.36 -16.39
C ALA A 328 -19.30 6.86 -17.51
N LEU A 329 -19.67 5.57 -17.47
CA LEU A 329 -20.57 4.99 -18.47
C LEU A 329 -22.00 5.53 -18.39
N LEU A 330 -22.56 5.73 -17.19
CA LEU A 330 -23.90 6.29 -17.01
C LEU A 330 -24.02 7.73 -17.55
N LEU A 331 -22.94 8.51 -17.48
CA LEU A 331 -22.88 9.88 -18.01
C LEU A 331 -22.41 9.94 -19.48
N GLY A 332 -22.15 8.78 -20.09
CA GLY A 332 -21.71 8.69 -21.49
C GLY A 332 -20.34 9.30 -21.76
N ILE A 333 -19.43 9.26 -20.79
CA ILE A 333 -18.03 9.68 -20.88
C ILE A 333 -17.10 8.46 -20.78
N PRO A 334 -15.82 8.54 -21.16
CA PRO A 334 -14.96 7.37 -21.14
C PRO A 334 -14.49 7.07 -19.71
N ILE A 335 -14.28 5.78 -19.41
CA ILE A 335 -13.75 5.35 -18.12
C ILE A 335 -12.29 5.84 -18.01
N PRO A 336 -11.89 6.49 -16.89
CA PRO A 336 -10.51 6.94 -16.70
C PRO A 336 -9.48 5.84 -16.95
N PHE A 337 -8.37 6.19 -17.60
CA PHE A 337 -7.40 5.20 -18.08
C PHE A 337 -6.85 4.28 -16.99
N GLY A 338 -6.56 4.81 -15.79
CA GLY A 338 -5.99 4.05 -14.67
C GLY A 338 -7.02 3.31 -13.79
N ASN A 339 -8.30 3.35 -14.14
CA ASN A 339 -9.35 2.70 -13.35
C ASN A 339 -9.14 1.17 -13.31
N ILE A 340 -9.33 0.59 -12.12
CA ILE A 340 -9.40 -0.86 -11.90
C ILE A 340 -10.70 -1.29 -11.20
N GLY A 341 -11.65 -0.37 -11.01
CA GLY A 341 -12.99 -0.65 -10.50
C GLY A 341 -13.81 -1.50 -11.48
N GLU A 342 -14.74 -2.30 -10.93
CA GLU A 342 -15.75 -3.08 -11.65
C GLU A 342 -17.05 -2.28 -11.73
N VAL A 343 -17.66 -2.15 -12.90
CA VAL A 343 -18.96 -1.48 -13.05
C VAL A 343 -20.07 -2.15 -12.23
N MET A 344 -20.95 -1.34 -11.63
CA MET A 344 -22.13 -1.80 -10.91
C MET A 344 -23.21 -2.21 -11.92
N THR A 345 -23.20 -3.49 -12.30
CA THR A 345 -24.04 -4.02 -13.39
C THR A 345 -25.53 -3.79 -13.21
N GLU A 346 -26.03 -3.79 -11.97
CA GLU A 346 -27.46 -3.59 -11.67
C GLU A 346 -28.01 -2.29 -12.26
N LEU A 347 -27.20 -1.23 -12.37
CA LEU A 347 -27.59 0.08 -12.92
C LEU A 347 -27.73 0.11 -14.44
N PHE A 348 -27.26 -0.93 -15.13
CA PHE A 348 -27.38 -1.09 -16.58
C PHE A 348 -28.51 -2.04 -16.97
N SER A 349 -29.33 -2.48 -16.00
CA SER A 349 -30.41 -3.45 -16.22
C SER A 349 -31.66 -2.83 -16.87
N GLY A 350 -31.77 -1.50 -16.87
CA GLY A 350 -33.00 -0.79 -17.20
C GLY A 350 -34.05 -0.87 -16.07
N GLY A 351 -35.19 -0.23 -16.29
CA GLY A 351 -36.30 -0.23 -15.34
C GLY A 351 -37.06 -1.56 -15.27
N LYS A 352 -38.07 -1.65 -14.40
CA LYS A 352 -38.88 -2.85 -14.16
C LYS A 352 -39.48 -3.49 -15.42
N ASP A 353 -39.73 -2.70 -16.46
CA ASP A 353 -40.37 -3.14 -17.71
C ASP A 353 -39.37 -3.51 -18.82
N SER A 354 -38.06 -3.49 -18.53
CA SER A 354 -37.03 -3.82 -19.52
C SER A 354 -37.00 -5.31 -19.87
N GLN A 355 -36.86 -5.62 -21.16
CA GLN A 355 -36.76 -7.00 -21.65
C GLN A 355 -35.51 -7.69 -21.08
N PRO A 356 -35.61 -8.92 -20.53
CA PRO A 356 -34.48 -9.61 -19.86
C PRO A 356 -33.22 -9.72 -20.72
N TYR A 357 -33.38 -10.03 -22.02
CA TYR A 357 -32.26 -10.11 -22.95
C TYR A 357 -31.57 -8.76 -23.16
N ALA A 358 -32.34 -7.68 -23.33
CA ALA A 358 -31.79 -6.33 -23.53
C ALA A 358 -31.05 -5.85 -22.28
N SER A 359 -31.59 -6.15 -21.11
CA SER A 359 -30.99 -5.91 -19.80
C SER A 359 -29.63 -6.63 -19.66
N ALA A 360 -29.61 -7.94 -19.91
CA ALA A 360 -28.38 -8.74 -19.85
C ALA A 360 -27.33 -8.27 -20.88
N LEU A 361 -27.77 -7.87 -22.08
CA LEU A 361 -26.86 -7.35 -23.10
C LEU A 361 -26.26 -6.00 -22.71
N ALA A 362 -27.03 -5.10 -22.10
CA ALA A 362 -26.55 -3.82 -21.61
C ALA A 362 -25.51 -4.00 -20.48
N GLN A 363 -25.80 -4.88 -19.52
CA GLN A 363 -24.87 -5.27 -18.46
C GLN A 363 -23.56 -5.86 -19.01
N ALA A 364 -23.66 -6.83 -19.93
CA ALA A 364 -22.51 -7.45 -20.57
C ALA A 364 -21.68 -6.42 -21.36
N SER A 365 -22.34 -5.47 -22.03
CA SER A 365 -21.66 -4.41 -22.79
C SER A 365 -20.92 -3.43 -21.89
N ALA A 366 -21.51 -3.01 -20.77
CA ALA A 366 -20.85 -2.15 -19.79
C ALA A 366 -19.61 -2.83 -19.18
N LEU A 367 -19.74 -4.10 -18.79
CA LEU A 367 -18.60 -4.90 -18.29
C LEU A 367 -17.53 -5.10 -19.35
N TYR A 368 -17.92 -5.31 -20.60
CA TYR A 368 -16.98 -5.50 -21.70
C TYR A 368 -16.14 -4.25 -21.96
N LEU A 369 -16.76 -3.06 -21.97
CA LEU A 369 -16.05 -1.78 -22.08
C LEU A 369 -15.09 -1.55 -20.91
N ASN A 370 -15.53 -1.86 -19.69
CA ASN A 370 -14.70 -1.77 -18.50
C ASN A 370 -13.52 -2.75 -18.57
N ALA A 371 -13.73 -3.99 -18.99
CA ALA A 371 -12.68 -5.00 -19.15
C ALA A 371 -11.68 -4.62 -20.25
N GLN A 372 -12.13 -4.05 -21.37
CA GLN A 372 -11.25 -3.52 -22.41
C GLN A 372 -10.35 -2.39 -21.87
N GLN A 373 -10.93 -1.43 -21.13
CA GLN A 373 -10.17 -0.35 -20.51
C GLN A 373 -9.12 -0.89 -19.52
N VAL A 374 -9.51 -1.81 -18.63
CA VAL A 374 -8.59 -2.42 -17.66
C VAL A 374 -7.49 -3.23 -18.35
N SER A 375 -7.82 -4.01 -19.38
CA SER A 375 -6.83 -4.75 -20.17
C SER A 375 -5.80 -3.81 -20.82
N ARG A 376 -6.26 -2.71 -21.42
CA ARG A 376 -5.40 -1.66 -22.00
C ARG A 376 -4.48 -1.03 -20.95
N PHE A 377 -5.02 -0.74 -19.76
CA PHE A 377 -4.24 -0.24 -18.63
C PHE A 377 -3.15 -1.22 -18.19
N LEU A 378 -3.50 -2.48 -17.94
CA LEU A 378 -2.56 -3.51 -17.51
C LEU A 378 -1.44 -3.72 -18.52
N SER A 379 -1.74 -3.71 -19.82
CA SER A 379 -0.72 -3.79 -20.87
C SER A 379 0.24 -2.59 -20.83
N ALA A 380 -0.27 -1.36 -20.72
CA ALA A 380 0.58 -0.16 -20.63
C ALA A 380 1.41 -0.13 -19.33
N TYR A 381 0.80 -0.52 -18.21
CA TYR A 381 1.46 -0.56 -16.91
C TYR A 381 2.56 -1.61 -16.86
N SER A 382 2.30 -2.83 -17.33
CA SER A 382 3.30 -3.91 -17.38
C SER A 382 4.49 -3.59 -18.29
N ALA A 383 4.32 -2.73 -19.30
CA ALA A 383 5.42 -2.24 -20.14
C ALA A 383 6.26 -1.16 -19.43
N ALA A 384 5.66 -0.38 -18.53
CA ALA A 384 6.32 0.72 -17.82
C ALA A 384 6.92 0.28 -16.46
N ALA A 385 6.32 -0.72 -15.80
CA ALA A 385 6.67 -1.20 -14.47
C ALA A 385 6.81 -2.73 -14.45
N GLN A 386 7.79 -3.23 -13.69
CA GLN A 386 8.13 -4.66 -13.57
C GLN A 386 7.66 -5.29 -12.24
N ASP A 387 6.62 -4.73 -11.63
CA ASP A 387 6.07 -5.08 -10.32
C ASP A 387 4.88 -6.05 -10.39
N LEU A 388 4.22 -6.19 -11.54
CA LEU A 388 3.14 -7.14 -11.76
C LEU A 388 3.64 -8.58 -11.96
N GLN A 389 2.89 -9.56 -11.47
CA GLN A 389 3.22 -10.98 -11.64
C GLN A 389 2.94 -11.44 -13.07
N VAL A 390 3.99 -11.78 -13.82
CA VAL A 390 3.90 -12.17 -15.24
C VAL A 390 2.95 -13.35 -15.46
N LYS A 391 2.99 -14.35 -14.57
CA LYS A 391 2.14 -15.54 -14.68
C LYS A 391 0.65 -15.21 -14.56
N GLU A 392 0.29 -14.48 -13.50
CA GLU A 392 -1.11 -14.08 -13.25
C GLU A 392 -1.61 -13.13 -14.36
N LEU A 393 -0.74 -12.22 -14.84
CA LEU A 393 -1.06 -11.34 -15.95
C LEU A 393 -1.39 -12.12 -17.22
N ASN A 394 -0.61 -13.15 -17.57
CA ASN A 394 -0.89 -14.02 -18.71
C ASN A 394 -2.20 -14.80 -18.54
N GLU A 395 -2.49 -15.30 -17.34
CA GLU A 395 -3.75 -16.00 -17.04
C GLU A 395 -4.96 -15.08 -17.21
N LEU A 396 -4.89 -13.83 -16.72
CA LEU A 396 -5.95 -12.84 -16.92
C LEU A 396 -6.10 -12.42 -18.38
N GLN A 397 -5.01 -12.24 -19.11
CA GLN A 397 -5.07 -11.93 -20.55
C GLN A 397 -5.76 -13.05 -21.33
N ASN A 398 -5.47 -14.32 -21.02
CA ASN A 398 -6.15 -15.45 -21.65
C ASN A 398 -7.65 -15.46 -21.33
N LEU A 399 -8.03 -15.18 -20.08
CA LEU A 399 -9.44 -15.07 -19.68
C LEU A 399 -10.15 -13.94 -20.44
N PHE A 400 -9.51 -12.78 -20.58
CA PHE A 400 -10.05 -11.64 -21.31
C PHE A 400 -10.21 -11.92 -22.82
N ILE A 401 -9.23 -12.58 -23.45
CA ILE A 401 -9.29 -12.97 -24.86
C ILE A 401 -10.46 -13.94 -25.10
N LYS A 402 -10.65 -14.91 -24.20
CA LYS A 402 -11.79 -15.83 -24.24
C LYS A 402 -13.11 -15.08 -24.15
N ALA A 403 -13.30 -14.27 -23.10
CA ALA A 403 -14.52 -13.49 -22.90
C ALA A 403 -14.80 -12.53 -24.08
N SER A 404 -13.76 -11.90 -24.64
CA SER A 404 -13.87 -11.06 -25.84
C SER A 404 -14.37 -11.83 -27.06
N THR A 405 -13.91 -13.06 -27.25
CA THR A 405 -14.34 -13.92 -28.35
C THR A 405 -15.81 -14.32 -28.17
N ASP A 406 -16.22 -14.64 -26.95
CA ASP A 406 -17.58 -15.03 -26.62
C ASP A 406 -18.56 -13.86 -26.75
N TYR A 407 -18.18 -12.64 -26.33
CA TYR A 407 -18.97 -11.41 -26.55
C TYR A 407 -19.24 -11.15 -28.03
N ASN A 408 -18.19 -11.17 -28.86
CA ASN A 408 -18.32 -10.95 -30.30
C ASN A 408 -19.19 -12.01 -30.99
N ARG A 409 -19.12 -13.27 -30.53
CA ARG A 409 -19.98 -14.36 -31.02
C ARG A 409 -21.45 -14.11 -30.68
N LEU A 410 -21.74 -13.68 -29.46
CA LEU A 410 -23.11 -13.42 -28.98
C LEU A 410 -23.76 -12.21 -29.65
N LEU A 411 -22.98 -11.20 -30.06
CA LEU A 411 -23.50 -10.10 -30.87
C LEU A 411 -23.96 -10.53 -32.27
N GLN A 412 -23.38 -11.60 -32.83
CA GLN A 412 -23.68 -12.07 -34.18
C GLN A 412 -24.82 -13.10 -34.24
N SER A 413 -25.08 -13.83 -33.15
CA SER A 413 -26.13 -14.86 -33.08
C SER A 413 -26.96 -14.76 -31.80
N PRO A 414 -28.14 -14.12 -31.84
CA PRO A 414 -28.98 -13.88 -30.66
C PRO A 414 -29.77 -15.11 -30.13
N GLN A 415 -29.73 -16.26 -30.81
CA GLN A 415 -30.58 -17.41 -30.44
C GLN A 415 -30.06 -18.12 -29.17
N GLY A 416 -30.90 -18.24 -28.13
CA GLY A 416 -30.55 -18.90 -26.86
C GLY A 416 -29.54 -18.13 -26.01
N ALA A 417 -29.36 -16.84 -26.28
CA ALA A 417 -28.23 -16.04 -25.81
C ALA A 417 -28.33 -15.55 -24.35
N GLU A 418 -29.46 -15.65 -23.66
CA GLU A 418 -29.59 -15.14 -22.29
C GLU A 418 -28.67 -15.88 -21.29
N THR A 419 -28.71 -17.21 -21.25
CA THR A 419 -27.83 -18.01 -20.38
C THR A 419 -26.36 -17.80 -20.75
N ALA A 420 -26.06 -17.65 -22.04
CA ALA A 420 -24.71 -17.39 -22.52
C ALA A 420 -24.20 -16.00 -22.13
N LEU A 421 -25.07 -14.97 -22.13
CA LEU A 421 -24.76 -13.63 -21.64
C LEU A 421 -24.47 -13.65 -20.13
N GLN A 422 -25.22 -14.42 -19.34
CA GLN A 422 -24.96 -14.55 -17.90
C GLN A 422 -23.59 -15.22 -17.64
N THR A 423 -23.23 -16.25 -18.40
CA THR A 423 -21.89 -16.85 -18.34
C THR A 423 -20.80 -15.83 -18.70
N LEU A 424 -21.01 -15.06 -19.76
CA LEU A 424 -20.07 -14.02 -20.18
C LEU A 424 -19.90 -12.91 -19.13
N ILE A 425 -21.00 -12.46 -18.52
CA ILE A 425 -20.99 -11.50 -17.41
C ILE A 425 -20.08 -12.02 -16.29
N ALA A 426 -20.26 -13.28 -15.88
CA ALA A 426 -19.43 -13.89 -14.85
C ALA A 426 -17.93 -13.96 -15.23
N GLU A 427 -17.60 -14.27 -16.49
CA GLU A 427 -16.22 -14.29 -16.97
C GLU A 427 -15.57 -12.90 -16.97
N LEU A 428 -16.30 -11.87 -17.40
CA LEU A 428 -15.81 -10.48 -17.38
C LEU A 428 -15.61 -9.98 -15.95
N GLN A 429 -16.53 -10.30 -15.04
CA GLN A 429 -16.38 -9.99 -13.61
C GLN A 429 -15.18 -10.72 -13.01
N GLN A 430 -14.96 -11.99 -13.37
CA GLN A 430 -13.80 -12.75 -12.92
C GLN A 430 -12.49 -12.09 -13.38
N PHE A 431 -12.42 -11.62 -14.62
CA PHE A 431 -11.27 -10.87 -15.13
C PHE A 431 -11.05 -9.57 -14.35
N LEU A 432 -12.08 -8.74 -14.18
CA LEU A 432 -11.97 -7.44 -13.49
C LEU A 432 -11.58 -7.61 -12.01
N ARG A 433 -12.18 -8.57 -11.31
CA ARG A 433 -11.84 -8.88 -9.91
C ARG A 433 -10.42 -9.42 -9.77
N GLY A 434 -10.00 -10.30 -10.68
CA GLY A 434 -8.64 -10.81 -10.73
C GLY A 434 -7.61 -9.71 -11.01
N ALA A 435 -7.90 -8.81 -11.95
CA ALA A 435 -7.07 -7.65 -12.26
C ALA A 435 -6.90 -6.73 -11.05
N ARG A 436 -8.02 -6.41 -10.37
CA ARG A 436 -7.97 -5.63 -9.13
C ARG A 436 -7.16 -6.33 -8.05
N ALA A 437 -7.39 -7.63 -7.82
CA ALA A 437 -6.68 -8.40 -6.81
C ALA A 437 -5.16 -8.41 -7.04
N MET A 438 -4.72 -8.63 -8.28
CA MET A 438 -3.29 -8.56 -8.65
C MET A 438 -2.71 -7.16 -8.42
N CYS A 439 -3.43 -6.10 -8.81
CA CYS A 439 -2.99 -4.72 -8.59
C CYS A 439 -2.88 -4.40 -7.09
N ILE A 440 -3.87 -4.79 -6.28
CA ILE A 440 -3.82 -4.67 -4.81
C ILE A 440 -2.61 -5.44 -4.28
N GLU A 441 -2.43 -6.70 -4.67
CA GLU A 441 -1.33 -7.50 -4.16
C GLU A 441 0.04 -6.96 -4.56
N SER A 442 0.17 -6.34 -5.73
CA SER A 442 1.43 -5.74 -6.20
C SER A 442 1.71 -4.40 -5.50
N TRP A 443 0.70 -3.53 -5.38
CA TRP A 443 0.86 -2.19 -4.84
C TRP A 443 0.82 -2.15 -3.30
N ALA A 444 0.11 -3.09 -2.66
CA ALA A 444 0.00 -3.27 -1.21
C ALA A 444 1.12 -4.11 -0.57
N ARG A 445 2.28 -4.24 -1.22
CA ARG A 445 3.40 -5.03 -0.70
C ARG A 445 4.18 -4.27 0.37
N PHE A 446 3.94 -4.62 1.63
CA PHE A 446 4.97 -4.50 2.65
C PHE A 446 6.00 -5.59 2.37
N SER A 447 7.19 -5.20 1.91
CA SER A 447 8.23 -6.21 1.70
C SER A 447 8.81 -6.59 3.06
N LEU A 448 8.18 -7.53 3.76
CA LEU A 448 8.63 -8.08 5.04
C LEU A 448 10.07 -8.61 4.93
N VAL A 449 10.48 -9.11 3.76
CA VAL A 449 11.86 -9.53 3.46
C VAL A 449 12.79 -8.32 3.34
N ARG A 450 12.43 -7.23 2.65
CA ARG A 450 13.26 -5.99 2.67
C ARG A 450 13.27 -5.33 4.05
N MET A 451 12.19 -5.46 4.81
CA MET A 451 12.01 -4.90 6.16
C MET A 451 12.71 -5.71 7.26
N ALA A 452 12.76 -7.05 7.16
CA ALA A 452 13.30 -7.94 8.19
C ALA A 452 14.64 -8.60 7.79
N GLY A 453 14.94 -8.72 6.51
CA GLY A 453 16.18 -9.31 6.04
C GLY A 453 16.17 -9.77 4.58
N GLY A 454 17.01 -9.16 3.74
CA GLY A 454 17.23 -9.60 2.36
C GLY A 454 17.77 -11.04 2.24
N PRO A 455 18.01 -11.55 1.02
CA PRO A 455 18.44 -12.93 0.77
C PRO A 455 19.76 -13.35 1.44
N PHE A 456 20.50 -12.40 1.99
CA PHE A 456 21.79 -12.61 2.67
C PHE A 456 21.69 -12.26 4.17
N THR A 457 20.78 -12.86 4.93
CA THR A 457 20.68 -12.56 6.37
C THR A 457 21.26 -13.63 7.28
N VAL A 458 22.18 -13.18 8.13
CA VAL A 458 22.65 -13.98 9.26
C VAL A 458 21.59 -13.92 10.37
N PRO A 459 21.16 -15.07 10.89
CA PRO A 459 20.15 -15.12 11.93
C PRO A 459 20.73 -14.65 13.28
N TRP A 460 19.87 -14.06 14.13
CA TRP A 460 20.29 -13.48 15.42
C TRP A 460 20.95 -14.49 16.36
N GLN A 461 20.59 -15.78 16.29
CA GLN A 461 21.21 -16.79 17.13
C GLN A 461 22.69 -16.98 16.75
N ALA A 462 23.03 -16.92 15.45
CA ALA A 462 24.41 -17.07 14.99
C ALA A 462 25.27 -15.88 15.41
N VAL A 463 24.75 -14.65 15.28
CA VAL A 463 25.44 -13.43 15.75
C VAL A 463 25.64 -13.48 17.28
N SER A 464 24.61 -13.90 18.01
CA SER A 464 24.70 -14.04 19.47
C SER A 464 25.71 -15.10 19.89
N ALA A 465 25.70 -16.28 19.25
CA ALA A 465 26.68 -17.33 19.48
C ALA A 465 28.10 -16.83 19.17
N TRP A 466 28.29 -16.07 18.10
CA TRP A 466 29.58 -15.48 17.72
C TRP A 466 30.11 -14.51 18.78
N THR A 467 29.25 -13.64 19.32
CA THR A 467 29.63 -12.74 20.43
C THR A 467 29.93 -13.49 21.73
N LEU A 468 29.19 -14.57 22.02
CA LEU A 468 29.45 -15.43 23.18
C LEU A 468 30.75 -16.20 23.03
N MET A 469 31.11 -16.65 21.83
CA MET A 469 32.42 -17.25 21.56
C MET A 469 33.55 -16.26 21.80
N ALA A 470 33.41 -15.00 21.36
CA ALA A 470 34.40 -13.96 21.68
C ALA A 470 34.57 -13.77 23.20
N THR A 471 33.48 -13.79 23.95
CA THR A 471 33.49 -13.69 25.42
C THR A 471 34.13 -14.95 26.06
N GLN A 472 33.74 -16.13 25.60
CA GLN A 472 34.27 -17.41 26.10
C GLN A 472 35.77 -17.55 25.83
N THR A 473 36.23 -17.16 24.65
CA THR A 473 37.66 -17.21 24.28
C THR A 473 38.50 -16.23 25.09
N PHE A 474 37.93 -15.07 25.50
CA PHE A 474 38.60 -14.18 26.45
C PHE A 474 38.87 -14.89 27.78
N TYR A 475 37.88 -15.58 28.35
CA TYR A 475 38.09 -16.33 29.60
C TYR A 475 38.96 -17.58 29.41
N SER A 476 38.84 -18.29 28.29
CA SER A 476 39.60 -19.53 28.04
C SER A 476 41.09 -19.29 27.87
N THR A 477 41.49 -18.08 27.46
CA THR A 477 42.90 -17.65 27.38
C THR A 477 43.46 -17.18 28.73
N GLY A 478 42.69 -17.33 29.81
CA GLY A 478 43.11 -16.99 31.17
C GLY A 478 42.94 -15.51 31.53
N HIS A 479 42.30 -14.71 30.68
CA HIS A 479 42.02 -13.30 30.99
C HIS A 479 40.86 -13.16 31.96
N GLN A 480 40.91 -12.11 32.79
CA GLN A 480 39.84 -11.74 33.71
C GLN A 480 39.59 -10.23 33.60
N PRO A 481 38.34 -9.75 33.67
CA PRO A 481 38.00 -8.35 33.45
C PRO A 481 38.23 -7.51 34.72
N VAL A 482 39.42 -7.61 35.30
CA VAL A 482 39.86 -6.87 36.50
C VAL A 482 41.29 -6.38 36.31
N PHE A 483 41.57 -5.14 36.72
CA PHE A 483 42.88 -4.52 36.50
C PHE A 483 44.09 -5.32 37.01
N PRO A 484 44.04 -5.99 38.19
CA PRO A 484 45.18 -6.77 38.67
C PRO A 484 45.50 -8.01 37.82
N ALA A 485 44.57 -8.47 36.98
CA ALA A 485 44.73 -9.67 36.17
C ALA A 485 45.25 -9.38 34.74
N ILE A 486 45.57 -8.12 34.42
CA ILE A 486 46.16 -7.76 33.13
C ILE A 486 47.54 -8.44 33.00
N GLN A 487 47.74 -9.15 31.89
CA GLN A 487 48.97 -9.87 31.60
C GLN A 487 50.07 -8.93 31.08
N TRP A 488 50.71 -8.20 31.98
CA TRP A 488 51.74 -7.20 31.64
C TRP A 488 52.98 -7.78 30.93
N HIS A 489 53.23 -9.08 31.04
CA HIS A 489 54.32 -9.76 30.30
C HIS A 489 54.21 -9.60 28.78
N ALA A 490 52.99 -9.40 28.24
CA ALA A 490 52.76 -9.14 26.82
C ALA A 490 53.51 -7.90 26.32
N ALA A 491 53.79 -6.92 27.19
CA ALA A 491 54.57 -5.73 26.84
C ALA A 491 55.98 -6.07 26.35
N PHE A 492 56.56 -7.21 26.75
CA PHE A 492 57.98 -7.54 26.51
C PHE A 492 58.18 -8.59 25.41
N VAL A 493 57.10 -9.03 24.75
CA VAL A 493 57.17 -10.02 23.66
C VAL A 493 57.95 -9.42 22.49
N GLY A 494 59.10 -10.01 22.16
CA GLY A 494 60.03 -9.52 21.13
C GLY A 494 61.00 -8.42 21.59
N PHE A 495 60.91 -7.97 22.85
CA PHE A 495 61.72 -6.87 23.39
C PHE A 495 62.19 -7.16 24.84
N PRO A 496 63.11 -8.13 25.04
CA PRO A 496 63.53 -8.57 26.37
C PRO A 496 64.30 -7.51 27.17
N GLU A 497 64.93 -6.54 26.51
CA GLU A 497 65.68 -5.43 27.15
C GLU A 497 64.81 -4.20 27.45
N GLY A 498 63.50 -4.24 27.13
CA GLY A 498 62.57 -3.14 27.34
C GLY A 498 62.46 -2.15 26.17
N HIS A 499 61.63 -1.11 26.35
CA HIS A 499 61.18 -0.21 25.28
C HIS A 499 61.67 1.24 25.46
N GLY A 500 62.95 1.46 25.79
CA GLY A 500 63.53 2.81 25.88
C GLY A 500 62.62 3.86 26.56
N SER A 501 62.39 5.02 25.92
CA SER A 501 61.47 6.08 26.39
C SER A 501 60.04 5.98 25.82
N SER A 502 59.71 4.90 25.12
CA SER A 502 58.48 4.78 24.33
C SER A 502 57.43 3.93 25.06
N THR A 503 56.33 4.55 25.46
CA THR A 503 55.24 3.86 26.17
C THR A 503 54.13 3.33 25.24
N TRP A 504 54.13 3.73 23.97
CA TRP A 504 53.04 3.40 23.04
C TRP A 504 53.05 1.93 22.60
N LEU A 505 54.24 1.38 22.32
CA LEU A 505 54.40 0.00 21.83
C LEU A 505 54.10 -1.04 22.91
N PRO A 506 54.61 -0.91 24.16
CA PRO A 506 54.17 -1.72 25.29
C PRO A 506 52.65 -1.70 25.49
N ALA A 507 52.03 -0.51 25.44
CA ALA A 507 50.59 -0.35 25.64
C ALA A 507 49.78 -1.03 24.53
N LEU A 508 50.25 -0.95 23.27
CA LEU A 508 49.64 -1.63 22.15
C LEU A 508 49.71 -3.15 22.29
N LEU A 509 50.86 -3.71 22.67
CA LEU A 509 51.03 -5.16 22.85
C LEU A 509 50.17 -5.71 23.98
N VAL A 510 50.11 -5.01 25.11
CA VAL A 510 49.24 -5.39 26.24
C VAL A 510 47.76 -5.27 25.85
N GLY A 511 47.37 -4.20 25.14
CA GLY A 511 46.01 -4.02 24.64
C GLY A 511 45.61 -5.10 23.63
N ALA A 512 46.49 -5.41 22.68
CA ALA A 512 46.28 -6.45 21.68
C ALA A 512 46.14 -7.83 22.32
N ASN A 513 46.96 -8.17 23.33
CA ASN A 513 46.83 -9.42 24.07
C ASN A 513 45.51 -9.49 24.86
N THR A 514 45.19 -8.41 25.60
CA THR A 514 43.99 -8.35 26.46
C THR A 514 42.70 -8.44 25.66
N PHE A 515 42.64 -7.82 24.48
CA PHE A 515 41.45 -7.81 23.63
C PHE A 515 41.57 -8.68 22.37
N ALA A 516 42.54 -9.60 22.32
CA ALA A 516 42.79 -10.47 21.17
C ALA A 516 41.53 -11.19 20.70
N SER A 517 40.77 -11.75 21.64
CA SER A 517 39.51 -12.43 21.35
C SER A 517 38.48 -11.51 20.68
N HIS A 518 38.22 -10.35 21.29
CA HIS A 518 37.27 -9.36 20.79
C HIS A 518 37.65 -8.83 19.40
N LEU A 519 38.95 -8.68 19.14
CA LEU A 519 39.49 -8.26 17.85
C LEU A 519 39.34 -9.35 16.78
N LEU A 520 39.72 -10.59 17.08
CA LEU A 520 39.67 -11.72 16.15
C LEU A 520 38.24 -12.01 15.70
N PHE A 521 37.29 -12.10 16.64
CA PHE A 521 35.89 -12.36 16.30
C PHE A 521 35.21 -11.16 15.62
N ALA A 522 35.64 -9.93 15.88
CA ALA A 522 35.13 -8.77 15.15
C ALA A 522 35.62 -8.71 13.70
N VAL A 523 36.91 -8.94 13.47
CA VAL A 523 37.50 -9.02 12.11
C VAL A 523 36.90 -10.21 11.33
N GLY A 524 36.68 -11.34 12.02
CA GLY A 524 36.07 -12.53 11.44
C GLY A 524 34.55 -12.50 11.31
N CYS A 525 33.87 -11.49 11.87
CA CYS A 525 32.41 -11.41 11.87
C CYS A 525 31.80 -11.53 10.45
N PRO A 526 32.31 -10.85 9.40
CA PRO A 526 31.82 -11.00 8.03
C PRO A 526 31.77 -12.43 7.49
N LEU A 527 32.56 -13.35 8.04
CA LEU A 527 32.55 -14.76 7.64
C LEU A 527 31.22 -15.46 7.95
N LEU A 528 30.43 -14.92 8.90
CA LEU A 528 29.09 -15.44 9.19
C LEU A 528 28.13 -15.33 8.00
N LEU A 529 28.34 -14.37 7.09
CA LEU A 529 27.59 -14.28 5.85
C LEU A 529 27.93 -15.43 4.89
N LEU A 530 29.12 -16.00 5.02
CA LEU A 530 29.60 -17.09 4.17
C LEU A 530 29.34 -18.49 4.78
N TRP A 531 28.93 -18.54 6.06
CA TRP A 531 28.80 -19.77 6.84
C TRP A 531 27.70 -20.75 6.36
N PRO A 532 26.45 -20.32 6.09
CA PRO A 532 25.40 -21.23 5.62
C PRO A 532 25.79 -22.01 4.36
N PHE A 533 26.60 -21.38 3.51
CA PHE A 533 27.03 -21.89 2.22
C PHE A 533 28.13 -22.96 2.32
N LEU A 534 28.98 -22.90 3.35
CA LEU A 534 29.97 -23.95 3.64
C LEU A 534 29.30 -25.24 4.14
N CYS A 535 28.14 -25.12 4.79
CA CYS A 535 27.35 -26.26 5.27
C CYS A 535 26.59 -26.97 4.15
N GLU A 536 26.10 -26.23 3.14
CA GLU A 536 25.41 -26.81 1.96
C GLU A 536 26.37 -27.64 1.08
N SER A 537 27.62 -27.21 0.93
CA SER A 537 28.67 -27.96 0.22
C SER A 537 29.01 -29.32 0.84
N GLN A 538 28.62 -29.59 2.10
CA GLN A 538 28.99 -30.81 2.83
C GLN A 538 27.81 -31.72 3.19
N GLY A 539 26.61 -31.48 2.65
CA GLY A 539 25.49 -32.39 2.82
C GLY A 539 25.72 -33.70 2.05
N PRO A 540 25.74 -34.89 2.69
CA PRO A 540 25.67 -36.13 1.94
C PRO A 540 24.30 -36.18 1.26
N LYS A 541 24.28 -36.26 -0.08
CA LYS A 541 23.10 -36.65 -0.87
C LYS A 541 22.58 -37.99 -0.35
N LYS A 542 21.78 -37.99 0.72
CA LYS A 542 21.12 -39.18 1.25
C LYS A 542 19.89 -39.45 0.38
N ARG A 543 20.19 -40.13 -0.72
CA ARG A 543 19.30 -40.96 -1.52
C ARG A 543 18.40 -41.77 -0.59
N ARG A 544 17.16 -41.33 -0.39
CA ARG A 544 16.05 -42.17 0.08
C ARG A 544 15.17 -42.44 -1.13
N GLN A 545 15.67 -43.33 -2.00
CA GLN A 545 14.85 -43.99 -3.01
C GLN A 545 14.05 -45.09 -2.31
N SER A 546 12.73 -44.96 -2.33
CA SER A 546 11.81 -46.09 -2.20
C SER A 546 11.98 -46.99 -3.44
N PRO A 547 12.05 -48.32 -3.32
CA PRO A 547 12.17 -49.19 -4.48
C PRO A 547 10.79 -49.41 -5.11
N GLY A 548 10.59 -48.89 -6.32
CA GLY A 548 9.42 -49.17 -7.14
C GLY A 548 9.29 -48.16 -8.29
N HIS A 549 9.20 -48.65 -9.52
CA HIS A 549 9.16 -47.92 -10.80
C HIS A 549 10.49 -47.46 -11.41
N GLU A 550 11.35 -48.42 -11.74
CA GLU A 550 12.38 -48.28 -12.79
C GLU A 550 11.78 -48.55 -14.18
N VAL A 551 11.01 -47.64 -14.78
CA VAL A 551 10.83 -47.62 -16.26
C VAL A 551 10.66 -46.20 -16.82
N GLU A 552 10.16 -45.21 -16.07
CA GLU A 552 9.84 -43.88 -16.62
C GLU A 552 10.93 -42.81 -16.49
N ALA A 553 12.09 -43.14 -15.91
CA ALA A 553 13.18 -42.18 -15.64
C ALA A 553 14.29 -42.16 -16.71
N ARG A 554 14.02 -42.61 -17.94
CA ARG A 554 15.01 -42.61 -19.05
C ARG A 554 14.70 -41.64 -20.20
N ILE A 555 13.70 -40.76 -20.07
CA ILE A 555 13.35 -39.77 -21.13
C ILE A 555 13.36 -38.31 -20.59
N ARG A 556 13.90 -38.05 -19.40
CA ARG A 556 14.08 -36.68 -18.86
C ARG A 556 15.49 -36.44 -18.32
N SER A 557 16.49 -36.86 -19.08
CA SER A 557 17.90 -36.65 -18.74
C SER A 557 18.61 -35.75 -19.74
N GLU A 558 17.94 -34.71 -20.24
CA GLU A 558 18.54 -33.61 -21.00
C GLU A 558 17.73 -32.34 -20.73
N GLU A 559 17.83 -31.81 -19.50
CA GLU A 559 17.54 -30.43 -19.07
C GLU A 559 17.72 -30.40 -17.55
N GLU A 560 18.90 -30.78 -17.06
CA GLU A 560 19.36 -30.31 -15.76
C GLU A 560 19.87 -28.88 -16.01
N GLU A 561 19.06 -27.87 -15.66
CA GLU A 561 19.57 -26.53 -15.42
C GLU A 561 20.68 -26.65 -14.37
N GLU A 562 21.93 -26.53 -14.81
CA GLU A 562 23.06 -26.32 -13.90
C GLU A 562 22.74 -25.06 -13.07
N GLU A 563 22.35 -25.24 -11.80
CA GLU A 563 22.28 -24.12 -10.88
C GLU A 563 23.64 -23.41 -10.90
N PRO A 564 23.69 -22.10 -11.20
CA PRO A 564 24.95 -21.40 -11.40
C PRO A 564 25.78 -21.46 -10.11
N LEU A 565 27.06 -21.77 -10.28
CA LEU A 565 28.06 -21.83 -9.20
C LEU A 565 27.98 -20.56 -8.34
N MET A 566 27.82 -20.78 -7.04
CA MET A 566 27.48 -19.84 -5.95
C MET A 566 28.20 -18.48 -5.93
N GLU A 567 29.42 -18.39 -6.48
CA GLU A 567 30.16 -17.14 -6.66
C GLU A 567 29.45 -16.15 -7.61
N MET A 568 28.56 -16.65 -8.48
CA MET A 568 27.71 -15.83 -9.34
C MET A 568 26.52 -15.21 -8.59
N ARG A 569 25.90 -15.89 -7.61
CA ARG A 569 24.72 -15.36 -6.88
C ARG A 569 25.04 -14.14 -6.00
N LEU A 570 26.20 -14.13 -5.33
CA LEU A 570 26.71 -12.97 -4.58
C LEU A 570 27.00 -11.77 -5.50
N ARG A 571 27.22 -12.05 -6.79
CA ARG A 571 27.68 -11.09 -7.78
C ARG A 571 26.59 -10.55 -8.69
N GLU A 572 25.53 -11.31 -8.91
CA GLU A 572 24.33 -10.89 -9.64
C GLU A 572 23.59 -9.76 -8.88
N ALA A 573 23.82 -9.62 -7.57
CA ALA A 573 23.17 -8.61 -6.73
C ALA A 573 24.15 -7.89 -5.76
N PRO A 574 25.11 -7.08 -6.26
CA PRO A 574 26.14 -6.44 -5.42
C PRO A 574 25.52 -5.50 -4.37
N HIS A 575 24.43 -4.81 -4.71
CA HIS A 575 23.74 -3.93 -3.77
C HIS A 575 23.16 -4.70 -2.56
N GLN A 576 22.71 -5.94 -2.75
CA GLN A 576 22.17 -6.76 -1.68
C GLN A 576 23.27 -7.32 -0.77
N PHE A 577 24.43 -7.66 -1.33
CA PHE A 577 25.60 -8.10 -0.57
C PHE A 577 26.14 -7.00 0.35
N HIS A 578 26.30 -5.78 -0.15
CA HIS A 578 26.74 -4.63 0.66
C HIS A 578 25.76 -4.31 1.80
N ALA A 579 24.46 -4.36 1.52
CA ALA A 579 23.43 -4.15 2.52
C ALA A 579 23.47 -5.22 3.62
N ALA A 580 23.69 -6.48 3.25
CA ALA A 580 23.81 -7.59 4.18
C ALA A 580 25.05 -7.53 5.08
N LEU A 581 26.19 -7.11 4.53
CA LEU A 581 27.43 -6.87 5.26
C LEU A 581 27.25 -5.78 6.32
N LEU A 582 26.57 -4.68 5.96
CA LEU A 582 26.24 -3.62 6.89
C LEU A 582 25.23 -4.08 7.96
N GLN A 583 24.17 -4.80 7.57
CA GLN A 583 23.18 -5.35 8.49
C GLN A 583 23.80 -6.30 9.52
N LEU A 584 24.70 -7.19 9.08
CA LEU A 584 25.44 -8.08 9.98
C LEU A 584 26.29 -7.27 10.97
N GLY A 585 27.03 -6.26 10.48
CA GLY A 585 27.83 -5.40 11.33
C GLY A 585 27.01 -4.68 12.40
N LEU A 586 25.83 -4.16 12.02
CA LEU A 586 24.91 -3.51 12.95
C LEU A 586 24.32 -4.49 13.98
N LYS A 587 23.93 -5.71 13.56
CA LYS A 587 23.47 -6.77 14.47
C LYS A 587 24.53 -7.13 15.50
N TYR A 588 25.79 -7.27 15.06
CA TYR A 588 26.92 -7.59 15.94
C TYR A 588 27.16 -6.49 16.99
N LEU A 589 27.20 -5.22 16.57
CA LEU A 589 27.34 -4.10 17.49
C LEU A 589 26.15 -3.95 18.44
N PHE A 590 24.93 -4.24 17.99
CA PHE A 590 23.75 -4.21 18.83
C PHE A 590 23.83 -5.21 20.00
N VAL A 591 24.26 -6.46 19.73
CA VAL A 591 24.42 -7.48 20.77
C VAL A 591 25.51 -7.07 21.79
N LEU A 592 26.64 -6.53 21.32
CA LEU A 592 27.68 -6.00 22.21
C LEU A 592 27.16 -4.79 23.03
N GLY A 593 26.33 -3.94 22.43
CA GLY A 593 25.68 -2.82 23.12
C GLY A 593 24.77 -3.26 24.26
N ILE A 594 24.00 -4.34 24.07
CA ILE A 594 23.19 -4.96 25.14
C ILE A 594 24.08 -5.44 26.30
N GLN A 595 25.23 -6.07 26.00
CA GLN A 595 26.16 -6.54 27.02
C GLN A 595 26.74 -5.40 27.87
N ILE A 596 27.13 -4.29 27.23
CA ILE A 596 27.61 -3.09 27.93
C ILE A 596 26.51 -2.49 28.79
N LEU A 597 25.29 -2.36 28.25
CA LEU A 597 24.14 -1.82 28.97
C LEU A 597 23.82 -2.68 30.20
N ALA A 598 23.85 -4.01 30.06
CA ALA A 598 23.65 -4.93 31.17
C ALA A 598 24.74 -4.77 32.24
N CYS A 599 26.01 -4.58 31.85
CA CYS A 599 27.11 -4.33 32.80
C CYS A 599 26.98 -2.97 33.49
N ALA A 600 26.54 -1.94 32.76
CA ALA A 600 26.28 -0.60 33.32
C ALA A 600 25.13 -0.64 34.33
N LEU A 601 24.03 -1.31 34.00
CA LEU A 601 22.89 -1.52 34.91
C LEU A 601 23.30 -2.31 36.15
N ALA A 602 24.09 -3.38 35.98
CA ALA A 602 24.60 -4.16 37.11
C ALA A 602 25.48 -3.30 38.04
N ALA A 603 26.39 -2.48 37.48
CA ALA A 603 27.22 -1.56 38.26
C ALA A 603 26.38 -0.48 38.98
N PHE A 604 25.32 0.01 38.33
CA PHE A 604 24.41 1.01 38.90
C PHE A 604 23.54 0.45 40.05
N ILE A 605 22.95 -0.74 39.85
CA ILE A 605 22.13 -1.42 40.85
C ILE A 605 22.99 -1.78 42.07
N LEU A 606 24.18 -2.34 41.82
CA LEU A 606 25.11 -2.80 42.86
C LEU A 606 26.08 -1.71 43.32
N ARG A 607 25.78 -0.42 43.09
CA ARG A 607 26.67 0.71 43.41
C ARG A 607 27.08 0.81 44.89
N ARG A 608 26.31 0.22 45.80
CA ARG A 608 26.60 0.17 47.25
C ARG A 608 27.18 -1.17 47.71
N HIS A 609 27.36 -2.13 46.79
CA HIS A 609 27.90 -3.45 47.10
C HIS A 609 29.43 -3.40 47.21
N LEU A 610 30.00 -4.17 48.15
CA LEU A 610 31.45 -4.18 48.45
C LEU A 610 32.32 -4.50 47.22
N MET A 611 31.78 -5.26 46.26
CA MET A 611 32.49 -5.68 45.04
C MET A 611 32.36 -4.71 43.86
N VAL A 612 31.70 -3.55 44.00
CA VAL A 612 31.47 -2.61 42.88
C VAL A 612 32.78 -2.18 42.22
N TRP A 613 33.79 -1.79 43.00
CA TRP A 613 35.07 -1.31 42.48
C TRP A 613 36.04 -2.43 42.13
N LYS A 614 35.84 -3.64 42.69
CA LYS A 614 36.71 -4.80 42.46
C LYS A 614 36.31 -5.61 41.23
N VAL A 615 35.01 -5.67 40.94
CA VAL A 615 34.46 -6.60 39.92
C VAL A 615 33.55 -5.87 38.94
N PHE A 616 32.52 -5.16 39.39
CA PHE A 616 31.47 -4.66 38.50
C PHE A 616 31.90 -3.46 37.64
N ALA A 617 32.56 -2.47 38.22
CA ALA A 617 33.07 -1.29 37.50
C ALA A 617 34.25 -1.64 36.57
N PRO A 618 35.25 -2.44 36.99
CA PRO A 618 36.27 -2.96 36.06
C PRO A 618 35.65 -3.74 34.90
N LYS A 619 34.68 -4.63 35.16
CA LYS A 619 33.99 -5.37 34.09
C LYS A 619 33.32 -4.44 33.08
N PHE A 620 32.57 -3.44 33.54
CA PHE A 620 31.98 -2.44 32.64
C PHE A 620 33.04 -1.72 31.78
N ILE A 621 34.18 -1.34 32.37
CA ILE A 621 35.28 -0.69 31.62
C ILE A 621 35.86 -1.62 30.57
N PHE A 622 36.08 -2.90 30.89
CA PHE A 622 36.57 -3.90 29.93
C PHE A 622 35.58 -4.13 28.79
N GLU A 623 34.28 -4.22 29.06
CA GLU A 623 33.24 -4.34 28.02
C GLU A 623 33.16 -3.08 27.15
N ALA A 624 33.29 -1.89 27.73
CA ALA A 624 33.29 -0.63 26.99
C ALA A 624 34.51 -0.50 26.06
N ILE A 625 35.71 -0.86 26.54
CA ILE A 625 36.93 -0.88 25.71
C ILE A 625 36.84 -2.00 24.68
N GLY A 626 36.34 -3.18 25.06
CA GLY A 626 36.09 -4.32 24.17
C GLY A 626 35.18 -3.94 23.00
N PHE A 627 34.10 -3.19 23.25
CA PHE A 627 33.23 -2.67 22.20
C PHE A 627 33.94 -1.74 21.22
N ILE A 628 34.81 -0.85 21.71
CA ILE A 628 35.60 0.04 20.85
C ILE A 628 36.54 -0.79 19.98
N VAL A 629 37.25 -1.76 20.57
CA VAL A 629 38.17 -2.66 19.85
C VAL A 629 37.42 -3.49 18.81
N SER A 630 36.27 -4.07 19.17
CA SER A 630 35.41 -4.83 18.26
C SER A 630 34.82 -3.95 17.16
N SER A 631 34.50 -2.68 17.43
CA SER A 631 34.02 -1.74 16.40
C SER A 631 35.11 -1.46 15.36
N VAL A 632 36.34 -1.21 15.80
CA VAL A 632 37.49 -1.03 14.91
C VAL A 632 37.81 -2.31 14.14
N GLY A 633 37.80 -3.47 14.83
CA GLY A 633 38.01 -4.78 14.22
C GLY A 633 36.96 -5.11 13.15
N LEU A 634 35.69 -4.80 13.40
CA LEU A 634 34.60 -5.00 12.45
C LEU A 634 34.80 -4.15 11.20
N LEU A 635 35.17 -2.87 11.35
CA LEU A 635 35.48 -1.99 10.21
C LEU A 635 36.66 -2.52 9.38
N LEU A 636 37.69 -3.04 10.04
CA LEU A 636 38.82 -3.69 9.35
C LEU A 636 38.37 -4.95 8.60
N GLY A 637 37.52 -5.78 9.21
CA GLY A 637 36.95 -6.98 8.57
C GLY A 637 36.10 -6.63 7.35
N ILE A 638 35.23 -5.64 7.46
CA ILE A 638 34.42 -5.13 6.34
C ILE A 638 35.33 -4.59 5.23
N ALA A 639 36.33 -3.76 5.57
CA ALA A 639 37.27 -3.22 4.59
C ALA A 639 38.06 -4.32 3.86
N LEU A 640 38.43 -5.39 4.57
CA LEU A 640 39.10 -6.55 3.97
C LEU A 640 38.19 -7.25 2.97
N VAL A 641 36.93 -7.53 3.34
CA VAL A 641 35.94 -8.16 2.45
C VAL A 641 35.68 -7.31 1.21
N MET A 642 35.50 -6.00 1.38
CA MET A 642 35.32 -5.05 0.28
C MET A 642 36.53 -5.00 -0.66
N ARG A 643 37.75 -5.07 -0.11
CA ARG A 643 38.97 -5.13 -0.90
C ARG A 643 39.07 -6.41 -1.71
N VAL A 644 38.70 -7.54 -1.12
CA VAL A 644 38.65 -8.84 -1.80
C VAL A 644 37.62 -8.80 -2.93
N ASP A 645 36.40 -8.34 -2.66
CA ASP A 645 35.34 -8.19 -3.68
C ASP A 645 35.80 -7.31 -4.87
N GLY A 646 36.42 -6.16 -4.59
CA GLY A 646 36.95 -5.27 -5.61
C GLY A 646 38.10 -5.90 -6.43
N ALA A 647 38.99 -6.66 -5.79
CA ALA A 647 40.09 -7.36 -6.44
C ALA A 647 39.60 -8.49 -7.34
N VAL A 648 38.67 -9.31 -6.85
CA VAL A 648 38.03 -10.41 -7.60
C VAL A 648 37.24 -9.84 -8.79
N SER A 649 36.47 -8.77 -8.56
CA SER A 649 35.76 -8.04 -9.61
C SER A 649 36.69 -7.51 -10.70
N SER A 650 37.85 -6.96 -10.32
CA SER A 650 38.85 -6.50 -11.28
C SER A 650 39.50 -7.65 -12.05
N TRP A 651 39.75 -8.78 -11.41
CA TRP A 651 40.34 -9.96 -12.03
C TRP A 651 39.39 -10.59 -13.05
N PHE A 652 38.12 -10.75 -12.68
CA PHE A 652 37.13 -11.31 -13.59
C PHE A 652 36.83 -10.41 -14.80
N ARG A 653 36.80 -9.08 -14.62
CA ARG A 653 36.70 -8.14 -15.75
C ARG A 653 37.83 -8.37 -16.76
N LYS A 654 39.05 -8.63 -16.30
CA LYS A 654 40.20 -8.93 -17.17
C LYS A 654 40.04 -10.29 -17.88
N LEU A 655 39.44 -11.28 -17.22
CA LEU A 655 39.18 -12.62 -17.76
C LEU A 655 38.12 -12.59 -18.87
N VAL A 656 36.99 -11.90 -18.66
CA VAL A 656 35.94 -11.71 -19.68
C VAL A 656 36.48 -10.95 -20.90
N LEU A 657 37.25 -9.89 -20.67
CA LEU A 657 37.90 -9.12 -21.76
C LEU A 657 38.98 -9.92 -22.50
N ALA A 658 39.56 -10.95 -21.88
CA ALA A 658 40.54 -11.84 -22.50
C ALA A 658 39.88 -12.99 -23.30
N GLN A 659 38.64 -13.37 -23.01
CA GLN A 659 37.86 -14.33 -23.81
C GLN A 659 37.19 -13.71 -25.04
N GLN A 660 37.10 -12.38 -25.11
CA GLN A 660 36.56 -11.64 -26.27
C GLN A 660 37.64 -11.22 -27.30
N ARG A 661 38.89 -11.65 -27.12
CA ARG A 661 39.98 -11.57 -28.09
C ARG A 661 40.38 -12.97 -28.51
#